data_AF-C8VJQ3-F1
#
_entry.id   AF-C8VJQ3-F1
#
_cell.length_a   1.000
_cell.length_b   1.000
_cell.length_c   1.000
_cell.angle_alpha   90.00
_cell.angle_beta   90.00
_cell.angle_gamma   90.00
#
_symmetry.space_group_name_H-M   'P 1'
#
loop_
_entity.id
_entity.type
_entity.pdbx_description
1 polymer ?
#
loop_
_entity_poly.entity_id
_entity_poly.type
_entity_poly.pdbx_seq_one_letter_code
_entity_poly.pdbx_strand_id
1 'polypeptide(L)'
;MTCTLRDLNSLLEICCRCPAHNPSTAFAPTTKVRVSSDVRGIFALPVQKDHKPYNGLSPEHLETMKAVSLMLDAAGPKLEDGISKAKELLEERINPELMRDALGIYLTHSKDAQQRKIFPPPLKNHPFFSTKTRRPANVAGEICTADTLHGHALLSYWRDDYDLNDSHYYWHMVYRGAGGDNSKNVGDFDRHGEVFLYVHSQMVARYETESLCWSLPLVRPWNQYDDFLENGYAPISSLIEHYGGYPPFSTWYSIRNPDMPDTLNVTIPRARLEEWRDNIYAAIRKGQFETTSKDKPLVLTRDNCLNFVGGILDAQYPSLNKLLGGCSLDEERYGNLHNYGLGKFAEMAYRNKPGEKSPYGLTISNFGAPRDPCFWRWYKHLQYYGRLAATRYPQDITAHRAEVVLSNLVVRLQDRSSPHYLDGHITTFLGPPAVNFMESKAKLGHEPYEWNVQVKSCRRSPPSKENPQTLTLRLFIAAEDLMNDYHSWIEMDRATVQLTDESAITKVRLDTDSSVARKMGNYGEPDPRYASAVFRHGWPQNLMLPVGKVEGMPFVAFCIATDDGIPDPAPAPPFHHYHDPRGMGYPFNRAWTQLTEDSTGKASIRTIISNAELYPFITSTTFKIYRTTKFETKQIIQPTTVTWFNTIRGYFKDADRACMRSEYGYDLYNYDHVMLHADAILDATASKRMPLQMGKYTQDNPDPEHPLWTVKMCENFRAWLLNGCPKGTDPA
;
A
#
# COMPACT_ATOMS: atom_id res chain seq x y z
N MET A 1 5.35 -21.01 70.35
CA MET A 1 6.73 -20.93 70.90
C MET A 1 7.66 -21.13 69.71
N THR A 2 8.06 -20.04 69.02
CA THR A 2 9.33 -19.30 69.24
C THR A 2 10.56 -20.18 68.96
N CYS A 3 11.16 -20.10 67.75
CA CYS A 3 12.31 -19.22 67.40
C CYS A 3 13.65 -19.98 67.48
N THR A 4 14.71 -19.79 66.66
CA THR A 4 14.90 -19.39 65.23
C THR A 4 16.42 -19.44 64.91
N LEU A 5 16.81 -19.66 63.64
CA LEU A 5 18.06 -19.16 62.96
C LEU A 5 19.44 -19.75 63.45
N ARG A 6 20.27 -20.37 62.58
CA ARG A 6 21.34 -19.80 61.69
C ARG A 6 22.57 -19.23 62.46
N ASP A 7 23.84 -19.36 62.06
CA ASP A 7 24.49 -19.91 60.84
C ASP A 7 26.03 -20.07 61.02
N LEU A 8 26.75 -20.56 59.98
CA LEU A 8 28.19 -20.35 59.63
C LEU A 8 29.33 -21.28 60.16
N ASN A 9 29.59 -22.33 59.37
CA ASN A 9 30.85 -22.70 58.67
C ASN A 9 32.21 -22.95 59.39
N SER A 10 32.72 -24.17 59.16
CA SER A 10 34.14 -24.53 58.94
C SER A 10 34.24 -25.35 57.63
N LEU A 11 34.82 -24.86 56.54
CA LEU A 11 36.24 -25.01 56.13
C LEU A 11 36.70 -26.50 56.17
N LEU A 12 36.86 -27.20 55.03
CA LEU A 12 38.08 -27.28 54.17
C LEU A 12 39.31 -27.77 54.98
N GLU A 13 40.13 -28.77 54.64
CA GLU A 13 40.39 -29.58 53.41
C GLU A 13 41.03 -30.95 53.84
N ILE A 14 41.50 -31.92 53.04
CA ILE A 14 41.80 -32.09 51.59
C ILE A 14 41.75 -33.61 51.22
N CYS A 15 41.43 -34.01 49.97
CA CYS A 15 42.18 -35.08 49.25
C CYS A 15 41.77 -35.28 47.78
N CYS A 16 42.72 -35.00 46.88
CA CYS A 16 42.60 -35.01 45.42
C CYS A 16 42.23 -36.39 44.80
N ARG A 17 41.25 -36.38 43.87
CA ARG A 17 41.27 -37.21 42.66
C ARG A 17 40.68 -36.45 41.47
N CYS A 18 41.51 -36.15 40.48
CA CYS A 18 41.05 -35.68 39.17
C CYS A 18 40.28 -36.79 38.44
N PRO A 19 39.23 -36.42 37.69
CA PRO A 19 39.03 -37.01 36.36
C PRO A 19 39.02 -35.92 35.28
N ALA A 20 39.73 -36.21 34.20
CA ALA A 20 39.76 -35.58 32.87
C ALA A 20 39.03 -34.23 32.66
N HIS A 21 39.79 -33.21 32.27
CA HIS A 21 39.25 -32.10 31.47
C HIS A 21 38.54 -32.65 30.24
N ASN A 22 37.23 -32.42 30.16
CA ASN A 22 36.45 -32.60 28.96
C ASN A 22 35.96 -31.22 28.47
N PRO A 23 36.71 -30.52 27.60
CA PRO A 23 36.28 -29.25 27.02
C PRO A 23 35.26 -29.52 25.88
N SER A 24 34.09 -30.03 26.25
CA SER A 24 32.97 -30.27 25.33
C SER A 24 31.62 -29.82 25.89
N THR A 25 31.61 -28.79 26.75
CA THR A 25 30.50 -27.83 26.71
C THR A 25 30.59 -27.06 25.40
N ALA A 26 30.11 -27.70 24.33
CA ALA A 26 29.72 -26.99 23.15
C ALA A 26 28.67 -25.96 23.58
N PHE A 27 29.08 -24.69 23.63
CA PHE A 27 28.14 -23.62 23.34
C PHE A 27 27.50 -24.03 22.03
N ALA A 28 26.22 -24.44 22.07
CA ALA A 28 25.39 -24.37 20.89
C ALA A 28 25.60 -22.95 20.38
N PRO A 29 26.08 -22.76 19.14
CA PRO A 29 26.23 -21.42 18.64
C PRO A 29 24.82 -20.84 18.63
N THR A 30 24.56 -19.94 19.59
CA THR A 30 23.47 -18.98 19.48
C THR A 30 23.82 -18.20 18.23
N THR A 31 23.34 -18.70 17.09
CA THR A 31 23.47 -18.12 15.77
C THR A 31 22.75 -16.80 15.88
N LYS A 32 23.52 -15.75 16.24
CA LYS A 32 23.00 -14.39 16.46
C LYS A 32 22.06 -14.11 15.30
N VAL A 33 20.77 -13.99 15.62
CA VAL A 33 19.72 -13.93 14.61
C VAL A 33 20.03 -12.73 13.74
N ARG A 34 20.37 -12.98 12.47
CA ARG A 34 20.79 -11.93 11.55
C ARG A 34 19.54 -11.38 10.91
N VAL A 35 18.73 -10.72 11.74
CA VAL A 35 17.30 -10.44 11.57
C VAL A 35 16.92 -10.11 10.13
N SER A 36 17.56 -9.11 9.52
CA SER A 36 17.27 -8.68 8.15
C SER A 36 17.64 -9.70 7.06
N SER A 37 18.65 -10.56 7.30
CA SER A 37 18.97 -11.68 6.39
C SER A 37 18.05 -12.88 6.61
N ASP A 38 17.67 -13.17 7.86
CA ASP A 38 16.75 -14.25 8.22
C ASP A 38 15.35 -14.00 7.66
N VAL A 39 14.83 -12.77 7.79
CA VAL A 39 13.57 -12.35 7.16
C VAL A 39 13.61 -12.59 5.65
N ARG A 40 14.67 -12.17 4.96
CA ARG A 40 14.78 -12.38 3.51
C ARG A 40 14.95 -13.86 3.14
N GLY A 41 15.60 -14.65 3.98
CA GLY A 41 15.67 -16.10 3.84
C GLY A 41 14.29 -16.75 3.90
N ILE A 42 13.48 -16.41 4.92
CA ILE A 42 12.10 -16.89 5.08
C ILE A 42 11.24 -16.47 3.88
N PHE A 43 11.30 -15.20 3.46
CA PHE A 43 10.54 -14.71 2.31
C PHE A 43 11.00 -15.29 0.95
N ALA A 44 12.19 -15.91 0.87
CA ALA A 44 12.65 -16.59 -0.34
C ALA A 44 12.24 -18.08 -0.40
N LEU A 45 11.62 -18.64 0.65
CA LEU A 45 11.31 -20.07 0.70
C LEU A 45 10.26 -20.49 -0.34
N PRO A 46 10.55 -21.47 -1.21
CA PRO A 46 9.61 -21.97 -2.20
C PRO A 46 8.64 -22.99 -1.57
N VAL A 47 7.38 -22.97 -2.01
CA VAL A 47 6.41 -24.02 -1.65
C VAL A 47 6.83 -25.35 -2.29
N GLN A 48 6.98 -26.38 -1.46
CA GLN A 48 7.31 -27.76 -1.87
C GLN A 48 6.08 -28.68 -1.72
N LYS A 49 6.09 -29.83 -2.40
CA LYS A 49 4.92 -30.72 -2.57
C LYS A 49 4.33 -31.33 -1.29
N ASP A 50 5.13 -31.43 -0.23
CA ASP A 50 4.78 -32.04 1.04
C ASP A 50 4.12 -31.06 2.02
N HIS A 51 4.21 -29.74 1.77
CA HIS A 51 3.51 -28.75 2.59
C HIS A 51 2.00 -28.88 2.42
N LYS A 52 1.27 -28.70 3.53
CA LYS A 52 -0.20 -28.55 3.49
C LYS A 52 -0.55 -27.41 2.50
N PRO A 53 -1.52 -27.59 1.59
CA PRO A 53 -1.93 -26.54 0.66
C PRO A 53 -2.48 -25.32 1.40
N TYR A 54 -2.27 -24.14 0.83
CA TYR A 54 -2.71 -22.85 1.36
C TYR A 54 -3.44 -22.03 0.28
N ASN A 55 -4.47 -21.29 0.64
CA ASN A 55 -5.18 -20.38 -0.27
C ASN A 55 -5.29 -18.98 0.37
N GLY A 56 -4.41 -18.06 0.00
CA GLY A 56 -4.39 -16.68 0.50
C GLY A 56 -5.60 -15.82 0.09
N LEU A 57 -6.57 -16.40 -0.63
CA LEU A 57 -7.85 -15.81 -1.00
C LEU A 57 -9.07 -16.55 -0.38
N SER A 58 -8.86 -17.61 0.42
CA SER A 58 -9.91 -18.23 1.24
C SER A 58 -9.96 -17.56 2.62
N PRO A 59 -11.14 -17.12 3.11
CA PRO A 59 -11.29 -16.58 4.46
C PRO A 59 -10.78 -17.51 5.57
N GLU A 60 -11.03 -18.82 5.47
CA GLU A 60 -10.64 -19.83 6.46
C GLU A 60 -9.11 -20.00 6.54
N HIS A 61 -8.45 -19.94 5.39
CA HIS A 61 -6.99 -19.95 5.30
C HIS A 61 -6.40 -18.63 5.80
N LEU A 62 -7.07 -17.50 5.56
CA LEU A 62 -6.69 -16.19 6.09
C LEU A 62 -6.85 -16.08 7.61
N GLU A 63 -7.88 -16.69 8.22
CA GLU A 63 -7.99 -16.83 9.67
C GLU A 63 -6.85 -17.67 10.25
N THR A 64 -6.55 -18.81 9.63
CA THR A 64 -5.41 -19.65 10.01
C THR A 64 -4.10 -18.87 9.94
N MET A 65 -3.90 -18.08 8.88
CA MET A 65 -2.73 -17.21 8.71
C MET A 65 -2.66 -16.09 9.76
N LYS A 66 -3.78 -15.43 10.09
CA LYS A 66 -3.86 -14.43 11.16
C LYS A 66 -3.48 -15.03 12.53
N ALA A 67 -3.97 -16.23 12.83
CA ALA A 67 -3.64 -16.96 14.06
C ALA A 67 -2.15 -17.33 14.14
N VAL A 68 -1.54 -17.72 13.02
CA VAL A 68 -0.08 -17.93 12.95
C VAL A 68 0.68 -16.62 13.15
N SER A 69 0.22 -15.50 12.58
CA SER A 69 0.82 -14.18 12.82
C SER A 69 0.80 -13.79 14.31
N LEU A 70 -0.32 -14.06 15.01
CA LEU A 70 -0.41 -13.91 16.47
C LEU A 70 0.54 -14.82 17.23
N MET A 71 0.78 -16.05 16.75
CA MET A 71 1.74 -16.97 17.37
C MET A 71 3.19 -16.42 17.33
N LEU A 72 3.53 -15.61 16.32
CA LEU A 72 4.83 -14.92 16.25
C LEU A 72 4.92 -13.77 17.26
N ASP A 73 3.85 -12.99 17.43
CA ASP A 73 3.78 -11.91 18.44
C ASP A 73 3.73 -12.44 19.89
N ALA A 74 3.10 -13.60 20.09
CA ALA A 74 3.05 -14.28 21.38
C ALA A 74 4.38 -14.94 21.79
N ALA A 75 5.32 -15.13 20.86
CA ALA A 75 6.63 -15.73 21.14
C ALA A 75 7.53 -14.82 22.01
N GLY A 76 7.39 -13.50 21.86
CA GLY A 76 8.11 -12.53 22.69
C GLY A 76 8.12 -11.11 22.09
N PRO A 77 8.58 -10.11 22.86
CA PRO A 77 8.52 -8.70 22.48
C PRO A 77 9.61 -8.28 21.47
N LYS A 78 10.56 -9.16 21.13
CA LYS A 78 11.68 -8.86 20.23
C LYS A 78 11.54 -9.59 18.90
N LEU A 79 12.06 -8.98 17.83
CA LEU A 79 12.04 -9.60 16.49
C LEU A 79 12.69 -10.98 16.45
N GLU A 80 13.73 -11.19 17.25
CA GLU A 80 14.44 -12.44 17.41
C GLU A 80 13.52 -13.58 17.90
N ASP A 81 12.55 -13.27 18.76
CA ASP A 81 11.59 -14.24 19.32
C ASP A 81 10.64 -14.73 18.22
N GLY A 82 9.96 -13.80 17.55
CA GLY A 82 9.04 -14.10 16.46
C GLY A 82 9.71 -14.74 15.23
N ILE A 83 10.96 -14.38 14.91
CA ILE A 83 11.74 -15.02 13.84
C ILE A 83 12.18 -16.44 14.25
N SER A 84 12.50 -16.67 15.52
CA SER A 84 12.80 -18.02 16.01
C SER A 84 11.56 -18.91 15.91
N LYS A 85 10.38 -18.40 16.32
CA LYS A 85 9.12 -19.14 16.15
C LYS A 85 8.74 -19.35 14.68
N ALA A 86 9.04 -18.40 13.79
CA ALA A 86 8.87 -18.59 12.35
C ALA A 86 9.73 -19.74 11.80
N LYS A 87 11.00 -19.83 12.22
CA LYS A 87 11.91 -20.91 11.82
C LYS A 87 11.43 -22.28 12.33
N GLU A 88 11.01 -22.35 13.59
CA GLU A 88 10.41 -23.54 14.21
C GLU A 88 9.23 -24.07 13.38
N LEU A 89 8.24 -23.20 13.08
CA LEU A 89 7.06 -23.59 12.29
C LEU A 89 7.41 -24.01 10.84
N LEU A 90 8.47 -23.45 10.25
CA LEU A 90 8.96 -23.84 8.92
C LEU A 90 9.68 -25.20 8.93
N GLU A 91 10.40 -25.53 10.00
CA GLU A 91 10.98 -26.86 10.23
C GLU A 91 9.85 -27.90 10.45
N GLU A 92 8.77 -27.51 11.13
CA GLU A 92 7.51 -28.26 11.25
C GLU A 92 6.67 -28.34 9.94
N ARG A 93 7.22 -27.86 8.81
CA ARG A 93 6.62 -27.94 7.46
C ARG A 93 5.33 -27.11 7.28
N ILE A 94 5.19 -25.98 7.98
CA ILE A 94 4.16 -24.98 7.64
C ILE A 94 4.37 -24.45 6.21
N ASN A 95 3.28 -24.10 5.52
CA ASN A 95 3.37 -23.61 4.15
C ASN A 95 4.15 -22.27 4.06
N PRO A 96 5.21 -22.15 3.23
CA PRO A 96 5.98 -20.92 3.10
C PRO A 96 5.18 -19.70 2.60
N GLU A 97 4.06 -19.92 1.89
CA GLU A 97 3.15 -18.85 1.45
C GLU A 97 2.39 -18.25 2.65
N LEU A 98 1.80 -19.12 3.46
CA LEU A 98 1.13 -18.75 4.72
C LEU A 98 2.12 -18.02 5.64
N MET A 99 3.33 -18.55 5.76
CA MET A 99 4.39 -17.94 6.58
C MET A 99 4.78 -16.53 6.08
N ARG A 100 4.75 -16.26 4.77
CA ARG A 100 5.04 -14.92 4.22
C ARG A 100 3.97 -13.91 4.52
N ASP A 101 2.69 -14.27 4.38
CA ASP A 101 1.57 -13.43 4.81
C ASP A 101 1.64 -13.15 6.32
N ALA A 102 1.81 -14.20 7.14
CA ALA A 102 1.84 -14.10 8.59
C ALA A 102 3.03 -13.29 9.12
N LEU A 103 4.24 -13.50 8.57
CA LEU A 103 5.44 -12.75 8.92
C LEU A 103 5.37 -11.31 8.39
N GLY A 104 4.74 -11.09 7.23
CA GLY A 104 4.49 -9.75 6.69
C GLY A 104 3.65 -8.88 7.62
N ILE A 105 2.55 -9.43 8.13
CA ILE A 105 1.72 -8.76 9.15
C ILE A 105 2.53 -8.55 10.44
N TYR A 106 3.20 -9.58 10.97
CA TYR A 106 3.99 -9.46 12.20
C TYR A 106 5.04 -8.35 12.12
N LEU A 107 5.85 -8.30 11.05
CA LEU A 107 6.88 -7.28 10.85
C LEU A 107 6.29 -5.87 10.69
N THR A 108 5.10 -5.74 10.09
CA THR A 108 4.44 -4.44 9.89
C THR A 108 3.89 -3.84 11.20
N HIS A 109 3.40 -4.68 12.12
CA HIS A 109 2.75 -4.25 13.37
C HIS A 109 3.64 -4.38 14.62
N SER A 110 4.79 -5.07 14.53
CA SER A 110 5.75 -5.17 15.62
C SER A 110 6.42 -3.82 15.91
N LYS A 111 6.24 -3.32 17.15
CA LYS A 111 6.86 -2.08 17.62
C LYS A 111 8.39 -2.12 17.60
N ASP A 112 8.98 -3.28 17.89
CA ASP A 112 10.44 -3.49 17.79
C ASP A 112 10.90 -3.39 16.33
N ALA A 113 10.15 -3.96 15.39
CA ALA A 113 10.44 -3.88 13.96
C ALA A 113 10.39 -2.43 13.44
N GLN A 114 9.33 -1.70 13.77
CA GLN A 114 9.15 -0.30 13.40
C GLN A 114 10.29 0.58 13.95
N GLN A 115 10.64 0.44 15.23
CA GLN A 115 11.73 1.19 15.88
C GLN A 115 13.11 0.84 15.29
N ARG A 116 13.33 -0.42 14.92
CA ARG A 116 14.56 -0.89 14.26
C ARG A 116 14.56 -0.66 12.74
N LYS A 117 13.47 -0.12 12.18
CA LYS A 117 13.23 0.08 10.73
C LYS A 117 13.41 -1.20 9.90
N ILE A 118 12.97 -2.33 10.46
CA ILE A 118 12.96 -3.62 9.79
C ILE A 118 11.55 -3.85 9.27
N PHE A 119 11.43 -4.00 7.95
CA PHE A 119 10.16 -4.06 7.24
C PHE A 119 10.02 -5.42 6.52
N PRO A 120 8.80 -5.84 6.15
CA PRO A 120 8.61 -6.89 5.16
C PRO A 120 9.42 -6.58 3.88
N PRO A 121 10.06 -7.55 3.22
CA PRO A 121 10.84 -7.30 2.01
C PRO A 121 10.05 -6.61 0.89
N PRO A 122 10.73 -5.96 -0.08
CA PRO A 122 10.13 -5.54 -1.34
C PRO A 122 9.41 -6.70 -2.03
N LEU A 123 8.33 -6.43 -2.76
CA LEU A 123 7.60 -7.46 -3.53
C LEU A 123 8.52 -8.20 -4.52
N LYS A 124 9.57 -7.53 -5.02
CA LYS A 124 10.65 -8.12 -5.83
C LYS A 124 11.35 -9.35 -5.19
N ASN A 125 11.32 -9.47 -3.86
CA ASN A 125 11.90 -10.60 -3.13
C ASN A 125 10.95 -11.81 -3.05
N HIS A 126 9.70 -11.68 -3.50
CA HIS A 126 8.75 -12.79 -3.55
C HIS A 126 9.23 -13.88 -4.53
N PRO A 127 9.07 -15.19 -4.24
CA PRO A 127 9.59 -16.26 -5.10
C PRO A 127 9.14 -16.21 -6.57
N PHE A 128 7.98 -15.59 -6.85
CA PHE A 128 7.45 -15.44 -8.21
C PHE A 128 8.26 -14.47 -9.10
N PHE A 129 9.13 -13.62 -8.53
CA PHE A 129 10.06 -12.78 -9.29
C PHE A 129 11.31 -13.55 -9.77
N SER A 130 11.38 -14.85 -9.51
CA SER A 130 12.44 -15.75 -9.98
C SER A 130 11.86 -16.88 -10.83
N THR A 131 12.60 -17.31 -11.86
CA THR A 131 12.31 -18.55 -12.60
C THR A 131 13.03 -19.74 -12.00
N LYS A 132 12.46 -20.95 -12.14
CA LYS A 132 13.16 -22.19 -11.74
C LYS A 132 14.31 -22.55 -12.69
N THR A 133 14.38 -22.00 -13.91
CA THR A 133 15.43 -22.38 -14.89
C THR A 133 16.74 -21.62 -14.71
N ARG A 134 17.74 -22.30 -14.14
CA ARG A 134 19.09 -21.78 -13.78
C ARG A 134 20.05 -21.51 -14.97
N ARG A 135 19.53 -21.26 -16.17
CA ARG A 135 20.31 -20.87 -17.37
C ARG A 135 20.06 -19.38 -17.67
N PRO A 136 20.91 -18.70 -18.47
CA PRO A 136 20.54 -17.43 -19.09
C PRO A 136 19.45 -17.69 -20.15
N ALA A 137 18.24 -17.97 -19.66
CA ALA A 137 17.05 -18.25 -20.46
C ALA A 137 16.29 -16.94 -20.68
N ASN A 138 15.76 -16.77 -21.89
CA ASN A 138 15.12 -15.55 -22.37
C ASN A 138 14.17 -14.95 -21.32
N VAL A 139 14.41 -13.69 -20.94
CA VAL A 139 13.44 -12.90 -20.16
C VAL A 139 12.19 -12.76 -21.02
N ALA A 140 11.15 -13.52 -20.68
CA ALA A 140 9.95 -13.62 -21.49
C ALA A 140 9.14 -12.33 -21.41
N GLY A 141 9.18 -11.53 -22.48
CA GLY A 141 8.30 -10.38 -22.65
C GLY A 141 6.83 -10.79 -22.74
N GLU A 142 5.94 -9.80 -22.66
CA GLU A 142 4.52 -9.98 -22.91
C GLU A 142 4.26 -10.27 -24.40
N ILE A 143 3.27 -11.13 -24.68
CA ILE A 143 2.78 -11.37 -26.04
C ILE A 143 1.83 -10.22 -26.44
N CYS A 144 2.35 -9.27 -27.21
CA CYS A 144 1.60 -8.13 -27.74
C CYS A 144 1.26 -8.37 -29.22
N THR A 145 0.05 -8.90 -29.49
CA THR A 145 -0.46 -9.18 -30.86
C THR A 145 -1.89 -8.64 -31.00
N ALA A 146 -2.42 -8.59 -32.22
CA ALA A 146 -3.80 -8.16 -32.45
C ALA A 146 -4.82 -8.97 -31.62
N ASP A 147 -4.58 -10.27 -31.47
CA ASP A 147 -5.45 -11.20 -30.73
C ASP A 147 -5.38 -11.03 -29.19
N THR A 148 -4.33 -10.39 -28.66
CA THR A 148 -4.16 -10.15 -27.22
C THR A 148 -4.51 -8.71 -26.80
N LEU A 149 -4.81 -7.82 -27.76
CA LEU A 149 -5.08 -6.40 -27.52
C LEU A 149 -6.57 -6.05 -27.46
N HIS A 150 -7.41 -6.99 -27.00
CA HIS A 150 -8.85 -6.79 -26.81
C HIS A 150 -9.22 -6.28 -25.41
N GLY A 151 -10.40 -5.67 -25.28
CA GLY A 151 -10.91 -5.13 -24.02
C GLY A 151 -9.95 -4.14 -23.36
N HIS A 152 -9.69 -4.30 -22.06
CA HIS A 152 -8.77 -3.47 -21.29
C HIS A 152 -7.31 -3.96 -21.30
N ALA A 153 -6.91 -4.80 -22.26
CA ALA A 153 -5.53 -5.32 -22.34
C ALA A 153 -4.46 -4.22 -22.50
N LEU A 154 -4.80 -3.07 -23.09
CA LEU A 154 -3.90 -1.91 -23.19
C LEU A 154 -3.53 -1.32 -21.82
N LEU A 155 -4.42 -1.41 -20.81
CA LEU A 155 -4.16 -0.91 -19.45
C LEU A 155 -3.23 -1.83 -18.63
N SER A 156 -2.61 -2.84 -19.24
CA SER A 156 -1.70 -3.74 -18.54
C SER A 156 -0.52 -3.00 -17.91
N TYR A 157 0.06 -1.99 -18.57
CA TYR A 157 1.17 -1.21 -17.99
C TYR A 157 0.83 -0.60 -16.62
N TRP A 158 -0.44 -0.27 -16.41
CA TRP A 158 -0.91 0.37 -15.19
C TRP A 158 -1.28 -0.69 -14.14
N ARG A 159 -1.95 -1.78 -14.55
CA ARG A 159 -2.30 -2.92 -13.67
C ARG A 159 -1.08 -3.73 -13.20
N ASP A 160 -0.08 -3.86 -14.06
CA ASP A 160 1.15 -4.61 -13.83
C ASP A 160 2.31 -3.74 -13.30
N ASP A 161 2.11 -2.43 -13.15
CA ASP A 161 3.08 -1.50 -12.56
C ASP A 161 3.59 -2.06 -11.22
N TYR A 162 4.91 -2.15 -11.09
CA TYR A 162 5.53 -2.78 -9.92
C TYR A 162 5.22 -2.02 -8.63
N ASP A 163 5.24 -0.69 -8.67
CA ASP A 163 5.08 0.15 -7.49
C ASP A 163 3.61 0.16 -7.02
N LEU A 164 2.65 0.06 -7.95
CA LEU A 164 1.24 -0.21 -7.61
C LEU A 164 1.09 -1.57 -6.91
N ASN A 165 1.73 -2.61 -7.45
CA ASN A 165 1.65 -3.96 -6.91
C ASN A 165 2.34 -4.08 -5.53
N ASP A 166 3.52 -3.48 -5.34
CA ASP A 166 4.20 -3.46 -4.03
C ASP A 166 3.44 -2.61 -2.99
N SER A 167 2.84 -1.49 -3.42
CA SER A 167 1.98 -0.67 -2.58
C SER A 167 0.76 -1.45 -2.10
N HIS A 168 0.00 -2.06 -3.02
CA HIS A 168 -1.18 -2.87 -2.71
C HIS A 168 -0.86 -4.09 -1.83
N TYR A 169 0.26 -4.76 -2.11
CA TYR A 169 0.76 -5.88 -1.30
C TYR A 169 1.06 -5.44 0.15
N TYR A 170 1.76 -4.32 0.33
CA TYR A 170 2.03 -3.79 1.68
C TYR A 170 0.77 -3.20 2.34
N TRP A 171 -0.19 -2.67 1.56
CA TRP A 171 -1.47 -2.16 2.07
C TRP A 171 -2.24 -3.24 2.81
N HIS A 172 -2.34 -4.45 2.24
CA HIS A 172 -3.01 -5.56 2.93
C HIS A 172 -2.28 -6.01 4.20
N MET A 173 -0.94 -5.92 4.29
CA MET A 173 -0.21 -6.21 5.53
C MET A 173 -0.53 -5.18 6.63
N VAL A 174 -0.63 -3.91 6.26
CA VAL A 174 -1.07 -2.83 7.16
C VAL A 174 -2.50 -3.06 7.60
N TYR A 175 -3.41 -3.24 6.66
CA TYR A 175 -4.84 -3.30 6.91
C TYR A 175 -5.27 -4.53 7.72
N ARG A 176 -4.71 -5.72 7.44
CA ARG A 176 -5.09 -6.99 8.09
C ARG A 176 -4.69 -7.05 9.58
N GLY A 177 -3.79 -6.20 10.06
CA GLY A 177 -3.29 -6.26 11.44
C GLY A 177 -4.25 -5.80 12.54
N ALA A 178 -5.34 -5.10 12.18
CA ALA A 178 -6.39 -4.69 13.14
C ALA A 178 -7.83 -5.08 12.71
N GLY A 179 -7.96 -5.88 11.65
CA GLY A 179 -9.22 -6.54 11.23
C GLY A 179 -9.39 -7.95 11.82
N GLY A 180 -9.18 -8.14 13.12
CA GLY A 180 -9.27 -9.44 13.79
C GLY A 180 -9.01 -9.37 15.30
N ASP A 181 -8.91 -10.53 15.94
CA ASP A 181 -8.68 -10.67 17.40
C ASP A 181 -7.27 -10.23 17.86
N ASN A 182 -6.47 -9.68 16.93
CA ASN A 182 -5.21 -8.97 17.13
C ASN A 182 -5.40 -7.62 17.88
N SER A 183 -6.16 -7.65 18.98
CA SER A 183 -6.88 -6.51 19.56
C SER A 183 -6.01 -5.40 20.16
N LYS A 184 -4.68 -5.48 20.09
CA LYS A 184 -3.76 -4.46 20.62
C LYS A 184 -3.90 -3.10 19.93
N ASN A 185 -4.12 -3.09 18.61
CA ASN A 185 -4.22 -1.85 17.82
C ASN A 185 -5.67 -1.46 17.46
N VAL A 186 -6.65 -2.32 17.77
CA VAL A 186 -8.07 -2.13 17.40
C VAL A 186 -8.75 -1.02 18.21
N GLY A 187 -8.10 -0.48 19.24
CA GLY A 187 -8.56 0.70 19.98
C GLY A 187 -8.08 2.05 19.40
N ASP A 188 -7.07 2.05 18.51
CA ASP A 188 -6.44 3.27 18.01
C ASP A 188 -6.90 3.67 16.60
N PHE A 189 -7.65 2.80 15.90
CA PHE A 189 -8.04 3.03 14.50
C PHE A 189 -9.45 2.50 14.19
N ASP A 190 -10.47 3.33 14.47
CA ASP A 190 -11.89 2.98 14.29
C ASP A 190 -12.38 2.90 12.83
N ARG A 191 -11.57 3.36 11.86
CA ARG A 191 -12.02 3.70 10.49
C ARG A 191 -11.67 2.67 9.41
N HIS A 192 -11.45 1.40 9.78
CA HIS A 192 -11.06 0.35 8.85
C HIS A 192 -11.98 0.25 7.62
N GLY A 193 -13.28 0.05 7.82
CA GLY A 193 -14.22 -0.13 6.73
C GLY A 193 -14.30 1.08 5.80
N GLU A 194 -14.21 2.28 6.38
CA GLU A 194 -14.21 3.54 5.62
C GLU A 194 -12.95 3.62 4.73
N VAL A 195 -11.79 3.29 5.28
CA VAL A 195 -10.51 3.29 4.54
C VAL A 195 -10.47 2.21 3.47
N PHE A 196 -10.97 1.00 3.73
CA PHE A 196 -11.10 -0.04 2.71
C PHE A 196 -11.99 0.40 1.55
N LEU A 197 -13.18 0.95 1.84
CA LEU A 197 -14.13 1.36 0.81
C LEU A 197 -13.61 2.57 0.02
N TYR A 198 -12.96 3.53 0.71
CA TYR A 198 -12.28 4.66 0.08
C TYR A 198 -11.13 4.22 -0.82
N VAL A 199 -10.19 3.40 -0.34
CA VAL A 199 -9.00 2.99 -1.11
C VAL A 199 -9.38 2.22 -2.37
N HIS A 200 -10.32 1.28 -2.28
CA HIS A 200 -10.82 0.54 -3.45
C HIS A 200 -11.64 1.41 -4.39
N SER A 201 -12.46 2.35 -3.88
CA SER A 201 -13.15 3.33 -4.73
C SER A 201 -12.18 4.26 -5.45
N GLN A 202 -11.09 4.68 -4.78
CA GLN A 202 -10.15 5.65 -5.30
C GLN A 202 -9.24 5.05 -6.39
N MET A 203 -8.81 3.80 -6.22
CA MET A 203 -8.10 3.10 -7.30
C MET A 203 -9.02 2.85 -8.51
N VAL A 204 -10.32 2.56 -8.31
CA VAL A 204 -11.29 2.42 -9.40
C VAL A 204 -11.47 3.74 -10.15
N ALA A 205 -11.64 4.86 -9.45
CA ALA A 205 -11.74 6.20 -10.07
C ALA A 205 -10.53 6.49 -10.98
N ARG A 206 -9.32 6.19 -10.48
CA ARG A 206 -8.07 6.33 -11.26
C ARG A 206 -8.02 5.37 -12.45
N TYR A 207 -8.42 4.10 -12.28
CA TYR A 207 -8.41 3.08 -13.35
C TYR A 207 -9.44 3.36 -14.47
N GLU A 208 -10.64 3.81 -14.12
CA GLU A 208 -11.66 4.21 -15.11
C GLU A 208 -11.26 5.47 -15.86
N THR A 209 -10.64 6.43 -15.17
CA THR A 209 -10.04 7.61 -15.79
C THR A 209 -8.94 7.20 -16.77
N GLU A 210 -8.06 6.29 -16.38
CA GLU A 210 -7.00 5.76 -17.25
C GLU A 210 -7.57 5.03 -18.48
N SER A 211 -8.68 4.31 -18.32
CA SER A 211 -9.45 3.73 -19.44
C SER A 211 -9.90 4.82 -20.43
N LEU A 212 -10.46 5.91 -19.92
CA LEU A 212 -10.97 7.03 -20.74
C LEU A 212 -9.85 7.81 -21.43
N CYS A 213 -8.65 7.87 -20.83
CA CYS A 213 -7.42 8.37 -21.47
C CYS A 213 -7.06 7.61 -22.76
N TRP A 214 -7.39 6.31 -22.85
CA TRP A 214 -7.19 5.52 -24.07
C TRP A 214 -8.45 5.39 -24.95
N SER A 215 -9.52 6.11 -24.62
CA SER A 215 -10.84 5.97 -25.25
C SER A 215 -11.39 4.53 -25.17
N LEU A 216 -10.99 3.78 -24.15
CA LEU A 216 -11.53 2.47 -23.82
C LEU A 216 -12.87 2.63 -23.07
N PRO A 217 -13.76 1.61 -23.09
CA PRO A 217 -15.01 1.68 -22.34
C PRO A 217 -14.77 1.82 -20.84
N LEU A 218 -15.74 2.42 -20.14
CA LEU A 218 -15.81 2.34 -18.67
C LEU A 218 -15.92 0.88 -18.22
N VAL A 219 -15.43 0.59 -17.02
CA VAL A 219 -15.43 -0.77 -16.46
C VAL A 219 -16.86 -1.19 -16.14
N ARG A 220 -17.25 -2.38 -16.58
CA ARG A 220 -18.53 -3.00 -16.22
C ARG A 220 -18.42 -3.55 -14.79
N PRO A 221 -19.20 -3.07 -13.79
CA PRO A 221 -19.10 -3.60 -12.43
C PRO A 221 -19.53 -5.07 -12.37
N TRP A 222 -19.04 -5.80 -11.38
CA TRP A 222 -19.48 -7.18 -11.09
C TRP A 222 -20.74 -7.20 -10.21
N ASN A 223 -21.80 -6.49 -10.62
CA ASN A 223 -23.05 -6.40 -9.83
C ASN A 223 -23.96 -7.63 -10.01
N GLN A 224 -23.93 -8.22 -11.21
CA GLN A 224 -24.56 -9.48 -11.57
C GLN A 224 -23.49 -10.57 -11.44
N TYR A 225 -23.71 -11.56 -10.58
CA TYR A 225 -22.67 -12.56 -10.25
C TYR A 225 -22.67 -13.76 -11.19
N ASP A 226 -23.71 -13.88 -12.03
CA ASP A 226 -23.89 -14.81 -13.14
C ASP A 226 -23.30 -14.26 -14.47
N ASP A 227 -22.65 -13.10 -14.42
CA ASP A 227 -22.04 -12.44 -15.56
C ASP A 227 -20.74 -13.14 -16.03
N PHE A 228 -20.33 -12.81 -17.26
CA PHE A 228 -19.16 -13.33 -17.95
C PHE A 228 -17.97 -12.36 -17.86
N LEU A 229 -16.76 -12.91 -17.84
CA LEU A 229 -15.50 -12.21 -18.12
C LEU A 229 -15.14 -12.41 -19.59
N GLU A 230 -15.72 -11.57 -20.44
CA GLU A 230 -15.75 -11.68 -21.90
C GLU A 230 -14.35 -11.75 -22.56
N ASN A 231 -13.34 -11.11 -21.98
CA ASN A 231 -11.99 -11.01 -22.58
C ASN A 231 -11.02 -12.12 -22.14
N GLY A 232 -11.31 -12.84 -21.04
CA GLY A 232 -10.33 -13.69 -20.38
C GLY A 232 -9.18 -12.91 -19.72
N TYR A 233 -8.19 -13.64 -19.21
CA TYR A 233 -6.94 -13.08 -18.67
C TYR A 233 -5.81 -14.10 -18.80
N ALA A 234 -4.60 -13.60 -19.11
CA ALA A 234 -3.36 -14.33 -18.99
C ALA A 234 -2.34 -13.44 -18.24
N PRO A 235 -1.75 -13.91 -17.13
CA PRO A 235 -0.59 -13.27 -16.52
C PRO A 235 0.56 -13.07 -17.51
N ILE A 236 1.43 -12.08 -17.24
CA ILE A 236 2.66 -11.88 -18.01
C ILE A 236 3.46 -13.20 -18.05
N SER A 237 4.10 -13.49 -19.18
CA SER A 237 4.83 -14.73 -19.48
C SER A 237 5.76 -15.22 -18.35
N SER A 238 6.41 -14.33 -17.62
CA SER A 238 7.29 -14.67 -16.48
C SER A 238 6.54 -15.15 -15.21
N LEU A 239 5.26 -14.81 -15.07
CA LEU A 239 4.38 -15.22 -13.96
C LEU A 239 3.56 -16.48 -14.28
N ILE A 240 3.40 -16.83 -15.56
CA ILE A 240 2.66 -18.03 -16.02
C ILE A 240 3.29 -19.37 -15.58
N GLU A 241 4.50 -19.34 -15.00
CA GLU A 241 5.17 -20.47 -14.34
C GLU A 241 4.66 -20.72 -12.90
N HIS A 242 3.95 -19.76 -12.30
CA HIS A 242 3.56 -19.79 -10.88
C HIS A 242 2.05 -19.75 -10.66
N TYR A 243 1.29 -19.03 -11.49
CA TYR A 243 -0.18 -19.10 -11.54
C TYR A 243 -0.70 -18.87 -12.97
N GLY A 244 -1.88 -19.40 -13.27
CA GLY A 244 -2.52 -19.30 -14.58
C GLY A 244 -3.57 -18.20 -14.65
N GLY A 245 -4.22 -18.08 -15.81
CA GLY A 245 -5.41 -17.26 -15.99
C GLY A 245 -6.60 -18.06 -16.54
N TYR A 246 -7.67 -17.36 -16.94
CA TYR A 246 -8.96 -17.92 -17.33
C TYR A 246 -9.32 -17.55 -18.79
N PRO A 247 -10.07 -18.40 -19.53
CA PRO A 247 -10.41 -18.12 -20.93
C PRO A 247 -11.44 -16.99 -21.05
N PRO A 248 -11.65 -16.44 -22.26
CA PRO A 248 -12.84 -15.66 -22.60
C PRO A 248 -14.14 -16.33 -22.13
N PHE A 249 -15.10 -15.52 -21.69
CA PHE A 249 -16.41 -15.94 -21.17
C PHE A 249 -16.36 -16.86 -19.93
N SER A 250 -15.34 -16.72 -19.09
CA SER A 250 -15.32 -17.36 -17.77
C SER A 250 -16.39 -16.77 -16.84
N THR A 251 -16.93 -17.59 -15.94
CA THR A 251 -17.96 -17.23 -14.96
C THR A 251 -17.64 -17.81 -13.60
N TRP A 252 -18.23 -17.29 -12.53
CA TRP A 252 -18.19 -17.96 -11.23
C TRP A 252 -18.96 -19.29 -11.28
N TYR A 253 -18.35 -20.36 -10.76
CA TYR A 253 -19.03 -21.62 -10.57
C TYR A 253 -20.26 -21.46 -9.64
N SER A 254 -21.45 -21.81 -10.16
CA SER A 254 -22.73 -21.67 -9.45
C SER A 254 -22.73 -22.36 -8.08
N ILE A 255 -22.07 -23.51 -7.96
CA ILE A 255 -21.87 -24.23 -6.70
C ILE A 255 -20.38 -24.16 -6.31
N ARG A 256 -19.53 -24.87 -7.07
CA ARG A 256 -18.07 -24.93 -6.87
C ARG A 256 -17.34 -25.37 -8.13
N ASN A 257 -16.02 -25.21 -8.15
CA ASN A 257 -15.15 -25.89 -9.11
C ASN A 257 -15.06 -27.39 -8.74
N PRO A 258 -15.36 -28.33 -9.66
CA PRO A 258 -15.29 -29.77 -9.37
C PRO A 258 -13.86 -30.30 -9.26
N ASP A 259 -12.88 -29.63 -9.89
CA ASP A 259 -11.47 -30.05 -9.92
C ASP A 259 -10.65 -29.44 -8.78
N MET A 260 -11.22 -28.46 -8.06
CA MET A 260 -10.59 -27.80 -6.92
C MET A 260 -10.87 -28.56 -5.62
N PRO A 261 -9.84 -28.97 -4.86
CA PRO A 261 -10.02 -29.76 -3.64
C PRO A 261 -10.60 -28.95 -2.48
N ASP A 262 -11.42 -29.60 -1.64
CA ASP A 262 -12.03 -29.04 -0.41
C ASP A 262 -11.01 -28.43 0.55
N THR A 263 -9.78 -28.93 0.53
CA THR A 263 -8.69 -28.43 1.37
C THR A 263 -8.22 -27.02 1.01
N LEU A 264 -8.55 -26.52 -0.20
CA LEU A 264 -8.28 -25.14 -0.63
C LEU A 264 -9.49 -24.22 -0.55
N ASN A 265 -10.71 -24.74 -0.72
CA ASN A 265 -11.90 -23.92 -0.91
C ASN A 265 -13.13 -24.55 -0.25
N VAL A 266 -13.74 -23.79 0.66
CA VAL A 266 -15.08 -24.11 1.18
C VAL A 266 -16.11 -23.85 0.08
N THR A 267 -17.14 -24.71 -0.01
CA THR A 267 -18.21 -24.53 -1.00
C THR A 267 -19.13 -23.38 -0.59
N ILE A 268 -18.85 -22.18 -1.11
CA ILE A 268 -19.80 -21.07 -1.09
C ILE A 268 -20.44 -20.97 -2.50
N PRO A 269 -21.70 -21.40 -2.66
CA PRO A 269 -22.40 -21.31 -3.94
C PRO A 269 -22.71 -19.84 -4.26
N ARG A 270 -22.79 -19.50 -5.55
CA ARG A 270 -23.05 -18.12 -6.01
C ARG A 270 -24.27 -17.50 -5.32
N ALA A 271 -25.35 -18.27 -5.19
CA ALA A 271 -26.60 -17.85 -4.55
C ALA A 271 -26.43 -17.35 -3.09
N ARG A 272 -25.43 -17.84 -2.35
CA ARG A 272 -25.12 -17.37 -0.98
C ARG A 272 -24.43 -16.00 -0.99
N LEU A 273 -23.58 -15.71 -1.97
CA LEU A 273 -23.04 -14.36 -2.16
C LEU A 273 -24.13 -13.40 -2.65
N GLU A 274 -25.04 -13.86 -3.52
CA GLU A 274 -26.20 -13.08 -3.99
C GLU A 274 -27.15 -12.72 -2.83
N GLU A 275 -27.41 -13.65 -1.90
CA GLU A 275 -28.16 -13.40 -0.67
C GLU A 275 -27.50 -12.30 0.19
N TRP A 276 -26.19 -12.41 0.46
CA TRP A 276 -25.45 -11.41 1.23
C TRP A 276 -25.46 -10.03 0.56
N ARG A 277 -25.23 -9.97 -0.77
CA ARG A 277 -25.34 -8.75 -1.58
C ARG A 277 -26.69 -8.07 -1.38
N ASP A 278 -27.77 -8.82 -1.54
CA ASP A 278 -29.13 -8.29 -1.51
C ASP A 278 -29.54 -7.87 -0.08
N ASN A 279 -29.09 -8.61 0.94
CA ASN A 279 -29.26 -8.22 2.35
C ASN A 279 -28.52 -6.92 2.70
N ILE A 280 -27.28 -6.73 2.22
CA ILE A 280 -26.53 -5.48 2.43
C ILE A 280 -27.20 -4.31 1.67
N TYR A 281 -27.66 -4.51 0.43
CA TYR A 281 -28.43 -3.51 -0.30
C TYR A 281 -29.72 -3.10 0.44
N ALA A 282 -30.46 -4.07 0.97
CA ALA A 282 -31.67 -3.82 1.76
C ALA A 282 -31.37 -3.04 3.05
N ALA A 283 -30.28 -3.39 3.76
CA ALA A 283 -29.82 -2.70 4.96
C ALA A 283 -29.48 -1.22 4.70
N ILE A 284 -28.71 -0.93 3.65
CA ILE A 284 -28.36 0.45 3.25
C ILE A 284 -29.61 1.24 2.85
N ARG A 285 -30.57 0.61 2.14
CA ARG A 285 -31.84 1.26 1.79
C ARG A 285 -32.66 1.60 3.04
N LYS A 286 -32.87 0.62 3.92
CA LYS A 286 -33.59 0.74 5.20
C LYS A 286 -32.94 1.75 6.14
N GLY A 287 -31.61 1.89 6.07
CA GLY A 287 -30.82 2.76 6.95
C GLY A 287 -30.42 2.09 8.26
N GLN A 288 -30.39 0.76 8.31
CA GLN A 288 -29.94 0.00 9.48
C GLN A 288 -29.40 -1.38 9.08
N PHE A 289 -28.42 -1.88 9.84
CA PHE A 289 -28.02 -3.29 9.83
C PHE A 289 -28.63 -4.00 11.04
N GLU A 290 -29.19 -5.18 10.82
CA GLU A 290 -29.77 -5.99 11.89
C GLU A 290 -28.67 -6.59 12.78
N THR A 291 -28.97 -6.74 14.06
CA THR A 291 -28.09 -7.40 15.04
C THR A 291 -28.70 -8.73 15.46
N THR A 292 -27.91 -9.55 16.16
CA THR A 292 -28.38 -10.77 16.83
C THR A 292 -29.51 -10.52 17.85
N SER A 293 -29.73 -9.26 18.25
CA SER A 293 -30.84 -8.81 19.09
C SER A 293 -31.93 -8.14 18.25
N LYS A 294 -33.01 -8.88 17.97
CA LYS A 294 -34.14 -8.50 17.09
C LYS A 294 -34.65 -7.04 17.13
N ASP A 295 -34.58 -6.37 18.29
CA ASP A 295 -35.12 -5.02 18.51
C ASP A 295 -34.01 -3.96 18.73
N LYS A 296 -32.74 -4.31 18.47
CA LYS A 296 -31.57 -3.41 18.61
C LYS A 296 -30.71 -3.35 17.34
N PRO A 297 -31.27 -2.96 16.19
CA PRO A 297 -30.48 -2.80 14.96
C PRO A 297 -29.45 -1.68 15.10
N LEU A 298 -28.32 -1.81 14.42
CA LEU A 298 -27.40 -0.70 14.19
C LEU A 298 -28.06 0.28 13.21
N VAL A 299 -28.39 1.48 13.67
CA VAL A 299 -28.85 2.56 12.79
C VAL A 299 -27.66 3.18 12.06
N LEU A 300 -27.75 3.24 10.73
CA LEU A 300 -26.80 3.97 9.90
C LEU A 300 -27.09 5.47 10.02
N THR A 301 -26.08 6.22 10.44
CA THR A 301 -26.06 7.67 10.51
C THR A 301 -25.24 8.21 9.34
N ARG A 302 -25.16 9.54 9.18
CA ARG A 302 -24.17 10.11 8.27
C ARG A 302 -22.77 9.65 8.68
N ASP A 303 -22.29 10.06 9.83
CA ASP A 303 -20.88 9.92 10.25
C ASP A 303 -20.38 8.46 10.35
N ASN A 304 -21.25 7.47 10.50
CA ASN A 304 -20.86 6.05 10.59
C ASN A 304 -21.02 5.22 9.29
N CYS A 305 -21.82 5.66 8.30
CA CYS A 305 -22.35 4.72 7.31
C CYS A 305 -21.29 4.04 6.43
N LEU A 306 -20.29 4.79 5.95
CA LEU A 306 -19.24 4.23 5.09
C LEU A 306 -18.35 3.25 5.85
N ASN A 307 -18.13 3.48 7.15
CA ASN A 307 -17.32 2.59 7.98
C ASN A 307 -18.02 1.25 8.22
N PHE A 308 -19.30 1.27 8.59
CA PHE A 308 -20.04 0.02 8.78
C PHE A 308 -20.30 -0.71 7.45
N VAL A 309 -20.66 -0.01 6.37
CA VAL A 309 -20.84 -0.65 5.05
C VAL A 309 -19.55 -1.29 4.55
N GLY A 310 -18.42 -0.57 4.58
CA GLY A 310 -17.14 -1.11 4.16
C GLY A 310 -16.62 -2.23 5.06
N GLY A 311 -16.80 -2.10 6.38
CA GLY A 311 -16.35 -3.10 7.34
C GLY A 311 -17.18 -4.38 7.31
N ILE A 312 -18.49 -4.30 7.04
CA ILE A 312 -19.36 -5.48 6.86
C ILE A 312 -19.02 -6.20 5.55
N LEU A 313 -18.73 -5.47 4.46
CA LEU A 313 -18.26 -6.07 3.21
C LEU A 313 -16.99 -6.89 3.40
N ASP A 314 -16.06 -6.44 4.25
CA ASP A 314 -14.81 -7.13 4.62
C ASP A 314 -14.93 -8.01 5.89
N ALA A 315 -16.15 -8.28 6.39
CA ALA A 315 -16.43 -9.09 7.58
C ALA A 315 -15.64 -8.72 8.86
N GLN A 316 -15.48 -7.42 9.11
CA GLN A 316 -14.74 -6.89 10.25
C GLN A 316 -15.59 -6.80 11.53
N TYR A 317 -16.47 -7.77 11.71
CA TYR A 317 -17.40 -7.84 12.83
C TYR A 317 -16.73 -7.70 14.20
N PRO A 318 -15.54 -8.27 14.49
CA PRO A 318 -14.86 -8.07 15.78
C PRO A 318 -14.48 -6.61 16.08
N SER A 319 -14.23 -5.79 15.04
CA SER A 319 -13.98 -4.36 15.20
C SER A 319 -15.30 -3.58 15.35
N LEU A 320 -16.24 -3.81 14.44
CA LEU A 320 -17.53 -3.11 14.40
C LEU A 320 -18.41 -3.39 15.63
N ASN A 321 -18.43 -4.62 16.14
CA ASN A 321 -19.25 -5.03 17.29
C ASN A 321 -18.88 -4.30 18.59
N LYS A 322 -17.64 -3.79 18.72
CA LYS A 322 -17.21 -2.98 19.88
C LYS A 322 -18.00 -1.68 20.02
N LEU A 323 -18.50 -1.15 18.90
CA LEU A 323 -19.29 0.09 18.85
C LEU A 323 -20.79 -0.14 19.15
N LEU A 324 -21.22 -1.38 19.39
CA LEU A 324 -22.64 -1.77 19.50
C LEU A 324 -23.12 -2.05 20.94
N GLY A 325 -22.34 -1.65 21.95
CA GLY A 325 -22.76 -1.72 23.36
C GLY A 325 -23.13 -3.13 23.83
N GLY A 326 -22.38 -4.15 23.38
CA GLY A 326 -22.62 -5.55 23.71
C GLY A 326 -23.59 -6.29 22.79
N CYS A 327 -24.07 -5.66 21.72
CA CYS A 327 -24.75 -6.36 20.62
C CYS A 327 -23.73 -6.81 19.55
N SER A 328 -24.13 -7.75 18.69
CA SER A 328 -23.33 -8.20 17.54
C SER A 328 -24.14 -8.07 16.25
N LEU A 329 -23.50 -7.71 15.14
CA LEU A 329 -24.11 -7.76 13.81
C LEU A 329 -24.54 -9.20 13.45
N ASP A 330 -25.57 -9.32 12.62
CA ASP A 330 -26.06 -10.60 12.11
C ASP A 330 -25.13 -11.13 10.99
N GLU A 331 -24.03 -11.79 11.38
CA GLU A 331 -22.98 -12.26 10.46
C GLU A 331 -23.49 -13.30 9.45
N GLU A 332 -24.52 -14.09 9.80
CA GLU A 332 -25.16 -15.03 8.88
C GLU A 332 -25.89 -14.31 7.73
N ARG A 333 -26.51 -13.17 8.03
CA ARG A 333 -27.27 -12.35 7.07
C ARG A 333 -26.37 -11.57 6.11
N TYR A 334 -25.21 -11.13 6.57
CA TYR A 334 -24.34 -10.22 5.81
C TYR A 334 -23.02 -10.87 5.30
N GLY A 335 -22.57 -11.94 5.95
CA GLY A 335 -21.50 -12.81 5.47
C GLY A 335 -20.11 -12.18 5.39
N ASN A 336 -19.28 -12.69 4.48
CA ASN A 336 -17.97 -12.13 4.16
C ASN A 336 -17.84 -11.91 2.65
N LEU A 337 -18.65 -10.96 2.16
CA LEU A 337 -18.90 -10.80 0.74
C LEU A 337 -17.63 -10.46 -0.06
N HIS A 338 -16.80 -9.54 0.43
CA HIS A 338 -15.55 -9.15 -0.24
C HIS A 338 -14.63 -10.36 -0.42
N ASN A 339 -14.23 -11.02 0.67
CA ASN A 339 -13.18 -12.02 0.66
C ASN A 339 -13.64 -13.31 -0.03
N TYR A 340 -14.88 -13.77 0.20
CA TYR A 340 -15.42 -14.89 -0.58
C TYR A 340 -15.59 -14.54 -2.06
N GLY A 341 -15.95 -13.29 -2.41
CA GLY A 341 -15.98 -12.84 -3.80
C GLY A 341 -14.62 -12.96 -4.50
N LEU A 342 -13.52 -12.60 -3.82
CA LEU A 342 -12.16 -12.87 -4.32
C LEU A 342 -11.89 -14.37 -4.47
N GLY A 343 -12.30 -15.16 -3.47
CA GLY A 343 -12.22 -16.62 -3.50
C GLY A 343 -12.92 -17.25 -4.70
N LYS A 344 -14.08 -16.71 -5.14
CA LYS A 344 -14.79 -17.19 -6.34
C LYS A 344 -14.03 -16.89 -7.65
N PHE A 345 -13.30 -15.79 -7.74
CA PHE A 345 -12.41 -15.54 -8.90
C PHE A 345 -11.19 -16.47 -8.90
N ALA A 346 -10.60 -16.74 -7.73
CA ALA A 346 -9.53 -17.73 -7.60
C ALA A 346 -10.01 -19.15 -7.96
N GLU A 347 -11.20 -19.54 -7.50
CA GLU A 347 -11.85 -20.82 -7.82
C GLU A 347 -12.14 -20.94 -9.33
N MET A 348 -12.62 -19.87 -9.96
CA MET A 348 -12.84 -19.80 -11.41
C MET A 348 -11.54 -19.96 -12.21
N ALA A 349 -10.46 -19.32 -11.77
CA ALA A 349 -9.14 -19.40 -12.42
C ALA A 349 -8.42 -20.73 -12.17
N TYR A 350 -8.77 -21.45 -11.10
CA TYR A 350 -8.16 -22.73 -10.76
C TYR A 350 -8.44 -23.80 -11.83
N ARG A 351 -7.37 -24.44 -12.31
CA ARG A 351 -7.45 -25.56 -13.25
C ARG A 351 -6.55 -26.71 -12.81
N ASN A 352 -7.13 -27.90 -12.75
CA ASN A 352 -6.36 -29.13 -12.75
C ASN A 352 -6.28 -29.63 -14.20
N LYS A 353 -5.08 -29.87 -14.73
CA LYS A 353 -4.91 -30.54 -16.02
C LYS A 353 -4.40 -31.96 -15.78
N PRO A 354 -5.23 -33.00 -15.91
CA PRO A 354 -4.75 -34.37 -15.80
C PRO A 354 -3.66 -34.66 -16.84
N GLY A 355 -2.52 -35.21 -16.41
CA GLY A 355 -1.41 -35.61 -17.29
C GLY A 355 -0.36 -34.53 -17.58
N GLU A 356 -0.75 -33.25 -17.62
CA GLU A 356 0.24 -32.17 -17.46
C GLU A 356 0.64 -32.10 -15.99
N LYS A 357 1.94 -31.97 -15.68
CA LYS A 357 2.31 -31.44 -14.37
C LYS A 357 1.75 -30.02 -14.32
N SER A 358 0.67 -29.78 -13.57
CA SER A 358 0.22 -28.42 -13.33
C SER A 358 1.44 -27.61 -12.89
N PRO A 359 1.88 -26.59 -13.64
CA PRO A 359 3.07 -25.81 -13.28
C PRO A 359 2.83 -25.05 -11.96
N TYR A 360 1.56 -24.86 -11.65
CA TYR A 360 0.99 -24.26 -10.45
C TYR A 360 1.01 -25.27 -9.31
N GLY A 361 1.61 -24.85 -8.18
CA GLY A 361 1.40 -25.56 -6.92
C GLY A 361 -0.08 -25.54 -6.55
N LEU A 362 -0.52 -26.49 -5.71
CA LEU A 362 -1.87 -26.45 -5.15
C LEU A 362 -2.11 -25.15 -4.36
N THR A 363 -1.04 -24.53 -3.83
CA THR A 363 -1.11 -23.27 -3.10
C THR A 363 -1.44 -22.07 -3.99
N ILE A 364 -2.47 -21.31 -3.60
CA ILE A 364 -2.87 -20.04 -4.19
C ILE A 364 -2.37 -18.90 -3.30
N SER A 365 -1.64 -17.95 -3.90
CA SER A 365 -1.21 -16.71 -3.25
C SER A 365 -2.18 -15.57 -3.55
N ASN A 366 -2.32 -14.59 -2.65
CA ASN A 366 -2.93 -13.29 -2.96
C ASN A 366 -1.98 -12.37 -3.76
N PHE A 367 -1.16 -12.96 -4.63
CA PHE A 367 -0.17 -12.25 -5.43
C PHE A 367 -0.83 -11.63 -6.66
N GLY A 368 -0.61 -10.34 -6.88
CA GLY A 368 -0.92 -9.72 -8.17
C GLY A 368 -2.41 -9.49 -8.45
N ALA A 369 -3.28 -9.45 -7.44
CA ALA A 369 -4.70 -9.08 -7.62
C ALA A 369 -4.92 -7.81 -8.48
N PRO A 370 -4.12 -6.72 -8.37
CA PRO A 370 -4.24 -5.56 -9.27
C PRO A 370 -3.97 -5.83 -10.76
N ARG A 371 -3.32 -6.94 -11.11
CA ARG A 371 -2.92 -7.30 -12.49
C ARG A 371 -4.10 -7.79 -13.33
N ASP A 372 -5.02 -8.48 -12.68
CA ASP A 372 -6.12 -9.21 -13.30
C ASP A 372 -7.35 -8.29 -13.48
N PRO A 373 -7.89 -8.14 -14.71
CA PRO A 373 -9.07 -7.33 -14.98
C PRO A 373 -10.32 -7.66 -14.14
N CYS A 374 -10.49 -8.89 -13.65
CA CYS A 374 -11.69 -9.26 -12.89
C CYS A 374 -11.76 -8.57 -11.52
N PHE A 375 -10.62 -8.36 -10.88
CA PHE A 375 -10.55 -7.65 -9.59
C PHE A 375 -10.98 -6.18 -9.76
N TRP A 376 -10.69 -5.53 -10.89
CA TRP A 376 -11.18 -4.17 -11.17
C TRP A 376 -12.71 -4.12 -11.34
N ARG A 377 -13.32 -5.17 -11.92
CA ARG A 377 -14.79 -5.30 -11.96
C ARG A 377 -15.38 -5.52 -10.56
N TRP A 378 -14.69 -6.27 -9.71
CA TRP A 378 -15.05 -6.48 -8.30
C TRP A 378 -14.89 -5.21 -7.46
N TYR A 379 -13.80 -4.47 -7.59
CA TYR A 379 -13.58 -3.21 -6.88
C TYR A 379 -14.62 -2.16 -7.28
N LYS A 380 -15.07 -2.14 -8.55
CA LYS A 380 -16.20 -1.30 -8.97
C LYS A 380 -17.54 -1.77 -8.40
N HIS A 381 -17.70 -3.07 -8.12
CA HIS A 381 -18.84 -3.57 -7.34
C HIS A 381 -18.76 -3.12 -5.86
N LEU A 382 -17.59 -3.12 -5.22
CA LEU A 382 -17.40 -2.53 -3.88
C LEU A 382 -17.76 -1.04 -3.87
N GLN A 383 -17.30 -0.28 -4.89
CA GLN A 383 -17.65 1.13 -5.07
C GLN A 383 -19.17 1.36 -5.15
N TYR A 384 -19.95 0.41 -5.69
CA TYR A 384 -21.41 0.55 -5.76
C TYR A 384 -22.08 0.67 -4.38
N TYR A 385 -21.60 -0.04 -3.35
CA TYR A 385 -22.08 0.15 -1.97
C TYR A 385 -21.71 1.53 -1.42
N GLY A 386 -20.51 2.03 -1.76
CA GLY A 386 -20.11 3.41 -1.47
C GLY A 386 -21.07 4.42 -2.08
N ARG A 387 -21.44 4.25 -3.37
CA ARG A 387 -22.42 5.09 -4.09
C ARG A 387 -23.81 5.05 -3.46
N LEU A 388 -24.28 3.87 -3.04
CA LEU A 388 -25.56 3.71 -2.34
C LEU A 388 -25.57 4.44 -1.00
N ALA A 389 -24.53 4.28 -0.18
CA ALA A 389 -24.43 4.93 1.12
C ALA A 389 -24.21 6.46 1.01
N ALA A 390 -23.35 6.90 0.10
CA ALA A 390 -23.03 8.30 -0.18
C ALA A 390 -24.27 9.13 -0.54
N THR A 391 -25.16 8.58 -1.37
CA THR A 391 -26.41 9.25 -1.80
C THR A 391 -27.53 9.13 -0.75
N ARG A 392 -27.52 8.10 0.10
CA ARG A 392 -28.47 7.96 1.22
C ARG A 392 -28.20 8.91 2.37
N TYR A 393 -26.95 9.32 2.57
CA TYR A 393 -26.47 10.14 3.68
C TYR A 393 -25.63 11.34 3.20
N PRO A 394 -26.28 12.32 2.55
CA PRO A 394 -25.59 13.50 2.02
C PRO A 394 -24.99 14.37 3.14
N GLN A 395 -24.09 15.27 2.73
CA GLN A 395 -23.46 16.27 3.59
C GLN A 395 -23.57 17.68 3.00
N ASP A 396 -23.74 18.68 3.86
CA ASP A 396 -23.71 20.08 3.46
C ASP A 396 -22.26 20.49 3.16
N ILE A 397 -21.99 20.91 1.91
CA ILE A 397 -20.65 21.30 1.45
C ILE A 397 -20.07 22.51 2.22
N THR A 398 -20.93 23.29 2.87
CA THR A 398 -20.56 24.49 3.65
C THR A 398 -20.32 24.20 5.13
N ALA A 399 -20.71 23.02 5.64
CA ALA A 399 -20.73 22.71 7.08
C ALA A 399 -19.36 22.81 7.78
N HIS A 400 -18.28 22.58 7.04
CA HIS A 400 -16.89 22.63 7.52
C HIS A 400 -16.04 23.63 6.74
N ARG A 401 -16.64 24.66 6.13
CA ARG A 401 -15.88 25.69 5.40
C ARG A 401 -14.90 26.41 6.33
N ALA A 402 -13.65 26.57 5.90
CA ALA A 402 -12.76 27.53 6.53
C ALA A 402 -13.23 28.97 6.22
N GLU A 403 -13.04 29.90 7.16
CA GLU A 403 -13.24 31.35 6.93
C GLU A 403 -12.12 31.92 6.04
N VAL A 404 -12.09 31.51 4.77
CA VAL A 404 -11.16 32.00 3.73
C VAL A 404 -11.84 32.19 2.37
N VAL A 405 -11.15 32.93 1.50
CA VAL A 405 -11.38 32.97 0.06
C VAL A 405 -10.22 32.25 -0.63
N LEU A 406 -10.53 31.34 -1.55
CA LEU A 406 -9.58 30.71 -2.46
C LEU A 406 -9.69 31.35 -3.85
N SER A 407 -8.55 31.56 -4.50
CA SER A 407 -8.49 31.98 -5.90
C SER A 407 -7.26 31.39 -6.60
N ASN A 408 -7.18 31.55 -7.92
CA ASN A 408 -5.97 31.27 -8.71
C ASN A 408 -5.40 29.85 -8.48
N LEU A 409 -6.26 28.83 -8.42
CA LEU A 409 -5.82 27.44 -8.46
C LEU A 409 -5.14 27.17 -9.81
N VAL A 410 -3.91 26.65 -9.76
CA VAL A 410 -3.12 26.29 -10.94
C VAL A 410 -2.40 24.97 -10.67
N VAL A 411 -2.49 24.06 -11.65
CA VAL A 411 -1.63 22.87 -11.75
C VAL A 411 -0.62 23.12 -12.88
N ARG A 412 0.66 22.93 -12.63
CA ARG A 412 1.72 23.30 -13.58
C ARG A 412 2.98 22.45 -13.45
N LEU A 413 3.85 22.50 -14.45
CA LEU A 413 5.20 21.93 -14.36
C LEU A 413 6.10 22.74 -13.41
N GLN A 414 6.99 22.03 -12.71
CA GLN A 414 8.05 22.66 -11.91
C GLN A 414 9.12 23.28 -12.82
N ASP A 415 9.50 22.57 -13.90
CA ASP A 415 10.31 23.15 -14.98
C ASP A 415 9.42 24.00 -15.90
N ARG A 416 9.74 25.29 -15.96
CA ARG A 416 9.04 26.33 -16.73
C ARG A 416 9.96 26.96 -17.78
N SER A 417 11.10 26.33 -18.07
CA SER A 417 12.11 26.83 -19.01
C SER A 417 11.76 26.62 -20.49
N SER A 418 10.82 25.70 -20.77
CA SER A 418 10.34 25.45 -22.14
C SER A 418 9.71 26.73 -22.73
N PRO A 419 10.10 27.16 -23.95
CA PRO A 419 9.54 28.37 -24.58
C PRO A 419 8.06 28.23 -24.96
N HIS A 420 7.50 27.00 -24.88
CA HIS A 420 6.09 26.71 -25.11
C HIS A 420 5.36 26.31 -23.81
N TYR A 421 5.95 26.59 -22.65
CA TYR A 421 5.33 26.37 -21.35
C TYR A 421 4.06 27.22 -21.19
N LEU A 422 3.02 26.63 -20.61
CA LEU A 422 1.78 27.31 -20.19
C LEU A 422 1.33 26.75 -18.84
N ASP A 423 0.83 27.63 -17.96
CA ASP A 423 0.11 27.21 -16.75
C ASP A 423 -1.10 26.36 -17.17
N GLY A 424 -1.38 25.28 -16.43
CA GLY A 424 -2.43 24.32 -16.77
C GLY A 424 -2.06 23.32 -17.87
N HIS A 425 -0.82 23.29 -18.38
CA HIS A 425 -0.35 22.27 -19.33
C HIS A 425 0.73 21.40 -18.67
N ILE A 426 0.42 20.13 -18.39
CA ILE A 426 1.34 19.18 -17.75
C ILE A 426 1.49 17.89 -18.57
N THR A 427 2.57 17.15 -18.32
CA THR A 427 3.06 16.11 -19.23
C THR A 427 3.29 14.78 -18.51
N THR A 428 2.73 13.71 -19.07
CA THR A 428 3.07 12.33 -18.72
C THR A 428 3.93 11.70 -19.82
N PHE A 429 4.63 10.62 -19.49
CA PHE A 429 5.38 9.83 -20.46
C PHE A 429 5.24 8.34 -20.20
N LEU A 430 5.15 7.57 -21.29
CA LEU A 430 5.28 6.12 -21.27
C LEU A 430 6.71 5.77 -21.67
N GLY A 431 7.48 5.24 -20.72
CA GLY A 431 8.82 4.67 -20.94
C GLY A 431 8.77 3.14 -21.08
N PRO A 432 9.94 2.47 -21.26
CA PRO A 432 10.01 1.01 -21.31
C PRO A 432 9.62 0.38 -19.96
N PRO A 433 8.90 -0.76 -19.94
CA PRO A 433 8.58 -1.49 -18.71
C PRO A 433 9.81 -2.25 -18.18
N ALA A 434 9.96 -2.33 -16.85
CA ALA A 434 10.97 -3.20 -16.26
C ALA A 434 10.45 -4.66 -16.18
N VAL A 435 10.70 -5.45 -17.23
CA VAL A 435 10.21 -6.85 -17.34
C VAL A 435 10.72 -7.74 -16.19
N ASN A 436 11.92 -7.47 -15.66
CA ASN A 436 12.46 -8.14 -14.47
C ASN A 436 11.78 -7.75 -13.14
N PHE A 437 10.95 -6.71 -13.15
CA PHE A 437 10.03 -6.32 -12.08
C PHE A 437 8.58 -6.72 -12.39
N MET A 438 8.37 -7.60 -13.38
CA MET A 438 7.07 -8.08 -13.83
C MET A 438 6.15 -6.95 -14.33
N GLU A 439 6.71 -5.97 -15.02
CA GLU A 439 5.93 -4.94 -15.73
C GLU A 439 5.72 -5.33 -17.21
N SER A 440 4.65 -4.81 -17.81
CA SER A 440 4.22 -5.07 -19.19
C SER A 440 3.91 -3.78 -19.95
N LYS A 441 3.99 -3.79 -21.28
CA LYS A 441 3.76 -2.66 -22.22
C LYS A 441 4.60 -1.38 -22.00
N ALA A 442 4.56 -0.75 -20.84
CA ALA A 442 5.23 0.51 -20.52
C ALA A 442 5.51 0.67 -19.01
N LYS A 443 6.35 1.63 -18.65
CA LYS A 443 6.35 2.26 -17.32
C LYS A 443 5.81 3.67 -17.48
N LEU A 444 4.65 3.96 -16.88
CA LEU A 444 4.14 5.33 -16.80
C LEU A 444 5.02 6.16 -15.87
N GLY A 445 5.22 7.43 -16.21
CA GLY A 445 5.72 8.46 -15.32
C GLY A 445 5.22 9.83 -15.75
N HIS A 446 5.59 10.87 -15.03
CA HIS A 446 5.26 12.25 -15.37
C HIS A 446 6.44 13.18 -15.16
N GLU A 447 6.44 14.30 -15.88
CA GLU A 447 7.37 15.40 -15.57
C GLU A 447 6.98 16.00 -14.21
N PRO A 448 7.95 16.52 -13.43
CA PRO A 448 7.66 17.05 -12.11
C PRO A 448 6.63 18.18 -12.16
N TYR A 449 5.55 18.03 -11.39
CA TYR A 449 4.46 19.02 -11.32
C TYR A 449 4.36 19.63 -9.91
N GLU A 450 3.78 20.81 -9.86
CA GLU A 450 3.38 21.47 -8.62
C GLU A 450 1.94 21.98 -8.78
N TRP A 451 1.24 22.09 -7.67
CA TRP A 451 -0.01 22.84 -7.62
C TRP A 451 0.14 24.02 -6.68
N ASN A 452 -0.59 25.08 -6.97
CA ASN A 452 -0.66 26.24 -6.10
C ASN A 452 -2.06 26.84 -6.11
N VAL A 453 -2.41 27.49 -5.00
CA VAL A 453 -3.66 28.23 -4.84
C VAL A 453 -3.40 29.46 -3.99
N GLN A 454 -4.08 30.55 -4.30
CA GLN A 454 -4.07 31.76 -3.49
C GLN A 454 -5.10 31.62 -2.37
N VAL A 455 -4.67 31.86 -1.13
CA VAL A 455 -5.49 31.76 0.08
C VAL A 455 -5.48 33.12 0.78
N LYS A 456 -6.66 33.68 1.05
CA LYS A 456 -6.82 34.89 1.86
C LYS A 456 -7.83 34.66 2.98
N SER A 457 -7.53 35.13 4.19
CA SER A 457 -8.49 35.05 5.30
C SER A 457 -9.75 35.89 5.05
N CYS A 458 -10.89 35.40 5.53
CA CYS A 458 -12.10 36.21 5.76
C CYS A 458 -12.62 36.10 7.21
N ARG A 459 -11.79 35.60 8.14
CA ARG A 459 -12.13 35.50 9.57
C ARG A 459 -12.33 36.89 10.16
N ARG A 460 -13.38 37.07 10.97
CA ARG A 460 -13.73 38.36 11.61
C ARG A 460 -12.61 38.94 12.47
N SER A 461 -11.88 38.09 13.18
CA SER A 461 -10.63 38.45 13.82
C SER A 461 -9.49 38.15 12.85
N PRO A 462 -8.69 39.14 12.43
CA PRO A 462 -7.52 38.90 11.59
C PRO A 462 -6.65 37.75 12.14
N PRO A 463 -6.09 36.88 11.29
CA PRO A 463 -5.02 35.98 11.72
C PRO A 463 -3.79 36.81 12.11
N SER A 464 -3.11 36.38 13.17
CA SER A 464 -1.86 36.96 13.64
C SER A 464 -0.88 35.85 14.03
N LYS A 465 0.34 36.19 14.48
CA LYS A 465 1.27 35.17 15.02
C LYS A 465 0.81 34.61 16.36
N GLU A 466 0.07 35.41 17.13
CA GLU A 466 -0.49 35.08 18.45
C GLU A 466 -1.79 34.30 18.33
N ASN A 467 -2.56 34.50 17.26
CA ASN A 467 -3.77 33.74 16.93
C ASN A 467 -3.80 33.37 15.44
N PRO A 468 -3.01 32.36 15.02
CA PRO A 468 -2.98 31.91 13.65
C PRO A 468 -4.32 31.29 13.23
N GLN A 469 -4.65 31.39 11.93
CA GLN A 469 -5.76 30.63 11.35
C GLN A 469 -5.22 29.39 10.65
N THR A 470 -5.51 28.22 11.21
CA THR A 470 -5.18 26.93 10.61
C THR A 470 -6.36 26.41 9.79
N LEU A 471 -6.09 25.81 8.63
CA LEU A 471 -7.07 25.20 7.73
C LEU A 471 -6.43 24.09 6.91
N THR A 472 -7.25 23.22 6.32
CA THR A 472 -6.80 22.17 5.41
C THR A 472 -7.26 22.48 3.98
N LEU A 473 -6.31 22.55 3.05
CA LEU A 473 -6.59 22.53 1.62
C LEU A 473 -6.68 21.08 1.13
N ARG A 474 -7.73 20.76 0.38
CA ARG A 474 -8.00 19.41 -0.15
C ARG A 474 -8.09 19.49 -1.66
N LEU A 475 -7.14 18.87 -2.37
CA LEU A 475 -7.02 18.91 -3.82
C LEU A 475 -7.55 17.61 -4.44
N PHE A 476 -8.47 17.76 -5.40
CA PHE A 476 -8.97 16.66 -6.23
C PHE A 476 -8.87 17.01 -7.72
N ILE A 477 -8.84 16.00 -8.58
CA ILE A 477 -8.99 16.14 -10.04
C ILE A 477 -10.05 15.19 -10.58
N ALA A 478 -10.70 15.56 -11.68
CA ALA A 478 -11.55 14.67 -12.46
C ALA A 478 -11.34 14.90 -13.96
N ALA A 479 -11.45 13.85 -14.77
CA ALA A 479 -11.62 14.01 -16.22
C ALA A 479 -12.89 14.83 -16.50
N GLU A 480 -12.86 15.74 -17.47
CA GLU A 480 -13.98 16.69 -17.63
C GLU A 480 -15.33 15.98 -17.88
N ASP A 481 -15.31 14.89 -18.65
CA ASP A 481 -16.46 14.04 -18.95
C ASP A 481 -17.08 13.36 -17.71
N LEU A 482 -16.30 13.20 -16.62
CA LEU A 482 -16.69 12.49 -15.40
C LEU A 482 -16.95 13.42 -14.20
N MET A 483 -16.75 14.74 -14.31
CA MET A 483 -16.72 15.63 -13.12
C MET A 483 -18.03 15.68 -12.32
N ASN A 484 -19.16 15.32 -12.91
CA ASN A 484 -20.46 15.33 -12.22
C ASN A 484 -20.74 14.01 -11.47
N ASP A 485 -19.83 13.03 -11.52
CA ASP A 485 -19.83 11.88 -10.61
C ASP A 485 -18.89 12.13 -9.43
N TYR A 486 -19.45 12.18 -8.21
CA TYR A 486 -18.68 12.28 -6.97
C TYR A 486 -17.53 11.26 -6.90
N HIS A 487 -17.79 10.02 -7.30
CA HIS A 487 -16.85 8.90 -7.13
C HIS A 487 -15.81 8.79 -8.25
N SER A 488 -15.77 9.76 -9.16
CA SER A 488 -14.73 9.91 -10.17
C SER A 488 -13.72 11.04 -9.83
N TRP A 489 -13.92 11.75 -8.72
CA TRP A 489 -12.94 12.73 -8.21
C TRP A 489 -11.79 12.04 -7.47
N ILE A 490 -10.61 12.19 -8.06
CA ILE A 490 -9.35 11.60 -7.61
C ILE A 490 -8.68 12.54 -6.59
N GLU A 491 -8.46 12.09 -5.36
CA GLU A 491 -7.71 12.85 -4.34
C GLU A 491 -6.23 12.90 -4.75
N MET A 492 -5.66 14.10 -4.75
CA MET A 492 -4.31 14.40 -5.23
C MET A 492 -3.39 14.99 -4.17
N ASP A 493 -3.93 15.76 -3.22
CA ASP A 493 -3.17 16.25 -2.05
C ASP A 493 -4.12 16.71 -0.93
N ARG A 494 -3.59 16.75 0.29
CA ARG A 494 -4.23 17.29 1.49
C ARG A 494 -3.16 18.00 2.29
N ALA A 495 -3.27 19.33 2.39
CA ALA A 495 -2.21 20.18 2.88
C ALA A 495 -2.73 21.18 3.92
N THR A 496 -2.24 21.08 5.14
CA THR A 496 -2.48 22.10 6.17
C THR A 496 -1.82 23.42 5.78
N VAL A 497 -2.53 24.52 6.02
CA VAL A 497 -2.06 25.88 5.85
C VAL A 497 -2.31 26.64 7.14
N GLN A 498 -1.33 27.43 7.57
CA GLN A 498 -1.45 28.33 8.70
C GLN A 498 -1.25 29.77 8.21
N LEU A 499 -2.27 30.61 8.37
CA LEU A 499 -2.22 32.03 8.06
C LEU A 499 -1.88 32.81 9.33
N THR A 500 -1.03 33.83 9.20
CA THR A 500 -0.63 34.74 10.28
C THR A 500 -0.86 36.22 9.95
N ASP A 501 -1.46 36.53 8.81
CA ASP A 501 -1.59 37.87 8.25
C ASP A 501 -2.88 37.99 7.40
N GLU A 502 -3.45 39.20 7.26
CA GLU A 502 -4.63 39.47 6.42
C GLU A 502 -4.35 39.39 4.91
N SER A 503 -3.07 39.44 4.52
CA SER A 503 -2.63 39.38 3.14
C SER A 503 -2.91 38.00 2.53
N ALA A 504 -3.09 37.97 1.20
CA ALA A 504 -3.21 36.71 0.50
C ALA A 504 -1.82 36.05 0.37
N ILE A 505 -1.75 34.75 0.58
CA ILE A 505 -0.55 33.93 0.30
C ILE A 505 -0.82 33.03 -0.91
N THR A 506 0.23 32.69 -1.66
CA THR A 506 0.17 31.61 -2.65
C THR A 506 0.78 30.35 -2.04
N LYS A 507 -0.05 29.38 -1.65
CA LYS A 507 0.46 28.11 -1.14
C LYS A 507 0.91 27.25 -2.32
N VAL A 508 2.20 26.97 -2.41
CA VAL A 508 2.77 26.00 -3.36
C VAL A 508 2.93 24.63 -2.70
N ARG A 509 2.75 23.57 -3.48
CA ARG A 509 2.89 22.17 -3.09
C ARG A 509 3.46 21.36 -4.25
N LEU A 510 4.52 20.60 -3.98
CA LEU A 510 5.14 19.72 -4.98
C LEU A 510 4.39 18.40 -5.08
N ASP A 511 4.45 17.77 -6.24
CA ASP A 511 3.99 16.41 -6.50
C ASP A 511 4.51 15.38 -5.47
N THR A 512 5.81 15.40 -5.23
CA THR A 512 6.58 14.55 -4.30
C THR A 512 6.27 14.81 -2.83
N ASP A 513 5.62 15.94 -2.51
CA ASP A 513 5.15 16.23 -1.16
C ASP A 513 3.69 15.81 -0.91
N SER A 514 2.97 15.36 -1.94
CA SER A 514 1.55 15.00 -1.87
C SER A 514 1.24 14.08 -0.68
N SER A 515 0.20 14.37 0.10
CA SER A 515 -0.24 13.48 1.18
C SER A 515 -0.58 12.06 0.68
N VAL A 516 -1.11 11.94 -0.54
CA VAL A 516 -1.59 10.70 -1.17
C VAL A 516 -0.45 9.84 -1.72
N ALA A 517 0.64 10.46 -2.17
CA ALA A 517 1.75 9.76 -2.83
C ALA A 517 2.52 8.84 -1.87
N ARG A 518 3.05 7.73 -2.40
CA ARG A 518 4.13 6.92 -1.82
C ARG A 518 5.44 7.67 -2.00
N LYS A 519 6.20 7.88 -0.92
CA LYS A 519 7.44 8.68 -0.90
C LYS A 519 8.65 7.81 -1.28
N MET A 520 8.59 7.26 -2.48
CA MET A 520 9.63 6.43 -3.08
C MET A 520 9.68 6.72 -4.58
N GLY A 521 10.88 6.67 -5.16
CA GLY A 521 11.03 6.58 -6.61
C GLY A 521 10.59 5.22 -7.14
N ASN A 522 10.59 5.08 -8.47
CA ASN A 522 10.25 3.82 -9.14
C ASN A 522 11.02 2.63 -8.55
N TYR A 523 10.38 1.47 -8.55
CA TYR A 523 10.90 0.20 -8.07
C TYR A 523 11.14 0.13 -6.55
N GLY A 524 10.52 1.04 -5.79
CA GLY A 524 10.70 1.16 -4.35
C GLY A 524 12.06 1.74 -3.94
N GLU A 525 12.65 2.60 -4.76
CA GLU A 525 13.84 3.37 -4.39
C GLU A 525 13.51 4.41 -3.30
N PRO A 526 14.19 4.44 -2.14
CA PRO A 526 13.84 5.34 -1.05
C PRO A 526 14.13 6.82 -1.37
N ASP A 527 13.27 7.73 -0.91
CA ASP A 527 13.54 9.17 -0.92
C ASP A 527 14.22 9.62 0.40
N PRO A 528 15.47 10.15 0.36
CA PRO A 528 16.16 10.66 1.55
C PRO A 528 15.40 11.74 2.32
N ARG A 529 14.52 12.51 1.67
CA ARG A 529 13.69 13.56 2.30
C ARG A 529 12.63 12.97 3.23
N TYR A 530 12.19 11.74 2.95
CA TYR A 530 11.03 11.10 3.56
C TYR A 530 11.36 9.79 4.29
N ALA A 531 12.61 9.63 4.74
CA ALA A 531 13.10 8.45 5.46
C ALA A 531 12.33 8.11 6.77
N SER A 532 11.47 9.00 7.27
CA SER A 532 10.55 8.75 8.39
C SER A 532 9.12 8.38 7.96
N ALA A 533 8.65 8.90 6.82
CA ALA A 533 7.24 8.87 6.40
C ALA A 533 7.09 8.35 4.95
N VAL A 534 7.71 7.20 4.68
CA VAL A 534 7.82 6.57 3.35
C VAL A 534 6.45 6.31 2.69
N PHE A 535 5.40 6.09 3.49
CA PHE A 535 4.05 5.74 3.03
C PHE A 535 4.07 4.66 1.93
N ARG A 536 4.72 3.51 2.19
CA ARG A 536 4.93 2.45 1.20
C ARG A 536 3.62 1.96 0.54
N HIS A 537 2.51 1.98 1.29
CA HIS A 537 1.17 1.63 0.81
C HIS A 537 0.35 2.84 0.28
N GLY A 538 1.01 3.98 0.04
CA GLY A 538 0.44 5.14 -0.63
C GLY A 538 0.40 4.98 -2.15
N TRP A 539 -0.18 5.97 -2.85
CA TRP A 539 -0.33 5.89 -4.30
C TRP A 539 1.03 6.08 -5.01
N PRO A 540 1.44 5.23 -5.97
CA PRO A 540 2.75 5.36 -6.62
C PRO A 540 2.95 6.73 -7.25
N GLN A 541 4.10 7.38 -7.00
CA GLN A 541 4.40 8.72 -7.51
C GLN A 541 4.24 8.78 -9.03
N ASN A 542 4.77 7.79 -9.75
CA ASN A 542 4.73 7.71 -11.20
C ASN A 542 3.31 7.56 -11.78
N LEU A 543 2.34 7.13 -10.96
CA LEU A 543 0.92 6.99 -11.32
C LEU A 543 0.04 8.12 -10.73
N MET A 544 0.62 9.16 -10.12
CA MET A 544 -0.15 10.24 -9.50
C MET A 544 -1.07 10.95 -10.50
N LEU A 545 -0.56 11.23 -11.70
CA LEU A 545 -1.36 11.74 -12.82
C LEU A 545 -1.89 10.56 -13.67
N PRO A 546 -3.18 10.60 -14.08
CA PRO A 546 -3.65 9.80 -15.21
C PRO A 546 -2.85 10.11 -16.47
N VAL A 547 -2.69 9.15 -17.39
CA VAL A 547 -1.81 9.31 -18.56
C VAL A 547 -2.27 10.44 -19.51
N GLY A 548 -3.55 10.77 -19.57
CA GLY A 548 -4.08 11.78 -20.49
C GLY A 548 -4.00 11.35 -21.96
N LYS A 549 -4.06 12.31 -22.88
CA LYS A 549 -4.09 12.10 -24.35
C LYS A 549 -3.02 12.93 -25.06
N VAL A 550 -2.67 12.56 -26.28
CA VAL A 550 -1.55 13.18 -27.02
C VAL A 550 -1.85 14.66 -27.33
N GLU A 551 -3.11 14.96 -27.61
CA GLU A 551 -3.66 16.29 -27.87
C GLU A 551 -3.87 17.16 -26.60
N GLY A 552 -3.62 16.60 -25.41
CA GLY A 552 -3.89 17.24 -24.12
C GLY A 552 -5.34 17.01 -23.67
N MET A 553 -5.55 15.95 -22.88
CA MET A 553 -6.88 15.62 -22.35
C MET A 553 -7.31 16.63 -21.28
N PRO A 554 -8.54 17.17 -21.33
CA PRO A 554 -9.03 18.13 -20.34
C PRO A 554 -9.38 17.45 -19.00
N PHE A 555 -8.90 18.06 -17.93
CA PHE A 555 -9.18 17.72 -16.55
C PHE A 555 -9.59 18.98 -15.79
N VAL A 556 -10.44 18.81 -14.77
CA VAL A 556 -10.75 19.87 -13.80
C VAL A 556 -10.03 19.55 -12.51
N ALA A 557 -9.30 20.53 -11.97
CA ALA A 557 -8.79 20.51 -10.60
C ALA A 557 -9.75 21.29 -9.70
N PHE A 558 -9.95 20.78 -8.49
CA PHE A 558 -10.82 21.32 -7.46
C PHE A 558 -10.02 21.46 -6.16
N CYS A 559 -10.14 22.61 -5.50
CA CYS A 559 -9.59 22.82 -4.17
C CYS A 559 -10.68 23.36 -3.25
N ILE A 560 -10.81 22.75 -2.06
CA ILE A 560 -11.67 23.23 -0.97
C ILE A 560 -10.81 23.48 0.27
N ALA A 561 -11.13 24.56 0.99
CA ALA A 561 -10.56 24.87 2.30
C ALA A 561 -11.54 24.49 3.41
N THR A 562 -11.13 23.58 4.30
CA THR A 562 -11.91 23.18 5.47
C THR A 562 -11.29 23.65 6.79
N ASP A 563 -12.17 24.01 7.73
CA ASP A 563 -11.82 24.01 9.14
C ASP A 563 -12.07 22.59 9.68
N ASP A 564 -10.97 21.90 9.98
CA ASP A 564 -11.02 20.54 10.54
C ASP A 564 -11.02 20.54 12.08
N GLY A 565 -10.95 21.72 12.70
CA GLY A 565 -10.83 21.90 14.15
C GLY A 565 -9.42 21.64 14.70
N ILE A 566 -9.34 21.41 16.00
CA ILE A 566 -8.13 20.87 16.64
C ILE A 566 -8.12 19.37 16.34
N PRO A 567 -7.11 18.83 15.62
CA PRO A 567 -7.08 17.41 15.31
C PRO A 567 -6.78 16.58 16.57
N ASP A 568 -7.49 15.47 16.72
CA ASP A 568 -7.07 14.41 17.62
C ASP A 568 -5.70 13.85 17.18
N PRO A 569 -4.91 13.26 18.10
CA PRO A 569 -3.66 12.60 17.73
C PRO A 569 -3.88 11.54 16.64
N ALA A 570 -3.07 11.59 15.58
CA ALA A 570 -3.12 10.57 14.54
C ALA A 570 -2.81 9.17 15.12
N PRO A 571 -3.45 8.10 14.64
CA PRO A 571 -3.20 6.73 15.08
C PRO A 571 -1.73 6.32 15.00
N ALA A 572 -1.29 5.41 15.85
CA ALA A 572 0.08 4.89 15.80
C ALA A 572 0.42 4.27 14.42
N PRO A 573 1.70 4.27 14.00
CA PRO A 573 2.13 3.53 12.83
C PRO A 573 1.74 2.03 12.91
N PRO A 574 1.26 1.43 11.81
CA PRO A 574 1.25 1.96 10.44
C PRO A 574 0.05 2.84 10.05
N PHE A 575 -0.95 3.06 10.92
CA PHE A 575 -2.28 3.60 10.52
C PHE A 575 -2.36 5.12 10.34
N HIS A 576 -1.38 5.88 10.84
CA HIS A 576 -1.29 7.35 10.77
C HIS A 576 -1.63 8.02 9.41
N HIS A 577 -1.44 7.35 8.27
CA HIS A 577 -1.66 7.94 6.94
C HIS A 577 -3.13 8.18 6.56
N TYR A 578 -4.07 7.43 7.14
CA TYR A 578 -5.50 7.53 6.82
C TYR A 578 -6.34 8.21 7.91
N HIS A 579 -5.70 9.08 8.70
CA HIS A 579 -6.39 9.95 9.64
C HIS A 579 -6.93 11.20 8.92
N ASP A 580 -8.24 11.42 9.01
CA ASP A 580 -8.90 12.63 8.52
C ASP A 580 -10.16 12.94 9.38
N PRO A 581 -10.22 14.08 10.08
CA PRO A 581 -11.40 14.44 10.88
C PRO A 581 -12.71 14.52 10.08
N ARG A 582 -12.66 14.75 8.76
CA ARG A 582 -13.84 14.84 7.87
C ARG A 582 -14.22 13.51 7.21
N GLY A 583 -13.46 12.44 7.49
CA GLY A 583 -13.55 11.16 6.81
C GLY A 583 -12.85 11.15 5.45
N MET A 584 -12.29 10.00 5.09
CA MET A 584 -11.45 9.88 3.89
C MET A 584 -12.22 10.23 2.61
N GLY A 585 -11.59 10.99 1.71
CA GLY A 585 -12.19 11.45 0.45
C GLY A 585 -13.18 12.61 0.57
N TYR A 586 -13.30 13.28 1.73
CA TYR A 586 -14.09 14.51 1.84
C TYR A 586 -13.58 15.58 0.86
N PRO A 587 -14.46 16.23 0.06
CA PRO A 587 -15.92 16.27 0.19
C PRO A 587 -16.69 15.30 -0.73
N PHE A 588 -16.01 14.46 -1.52
CA PHE A 588 -16.62 13.60 -2.54
C PHE A 588 -17.01 12.21 -2.04
N ASN A 589 -16.69 11.88 -0.79
CA ASN A 589 -17.09 10.62 -0.14
C ASN A 589 -18.61 10.47 0.03
N ARG A 590 -19.38 11.56 -0.03
CA ARG A 590 -20.84 11.61 0.09
C ARG A 590 -21.44 12.55 -0.95
N ALA A 591 -22.72 12.35 -1.26
CA ALA A 591 -23.48 13.33 -2.02
C ALA A 591 -23.58 14.66 -1.26
N TRP A 592 -23.74 15.76 -1.98
CA TRP A 592 -23.89 17.09 -1.38
C TRP A 592 -25.36 17.43 -1.21
N THR A 593 -25.72 17.91 -0.02
CA THR A 593 -27.08 18.37 0.30
C THR A 593 -27.57 19.39 -0.72
N GLN A 594 -26.68 20.28 -1.16
CA GLN A 594 -26.92 21.28 -2.21
C GLN A 594 -27.35 20.71 -3.57
N LEU A 595 -27.09 19.42 -3.86
CA LEU A 595 -27.56 18.75 -5.07
C LEU A 595 -28.75 17.83 -4.79
N THR A 596 -28.79 17.15 -3.64
CA THR A 596 -29.92 16.27 -3.29
C THR A 596 -31.19 17.03 -2.93
N GLU A 597 -31.06 18.30 -2.51
CA GLU A 597 -32.17 19.20 -2.17
C GLU A 597 -32.38 20.30 -3.24
N ASP A 598 -31.68 20.25 -4.39
CA ASP A 598 -31.93 21.19 -5.49
C ASP A 598 -33.33 20.96 -6.08
N SER A 599 -34.17 21.99 -6.00
CA SER A 599 -35.50 22.01 -6.62
C SER A 599 -35.50 22.59 -8.04
N THR A 600 -34.37 23.15 -8.51
CA THR A 600 -34.29 23.82 -9.83
C THR A 600 -33.93 22.87 -10.97
N GLY A 601 -33.30 21.73 -10.68
CA GLY A 601 -32.76 20.80 -11.67
C GLY A 601 -31.55 21.37 -12.44
N LYS A 602 -30.97 22.48 -11.98
CA LYS A 602 -29.82 23.16 -12.60
C LYS A 602 -28.53 22.92 -11.83
N ALA A 603 -28.62 22.53 -10.57
CA ALA A 603 -27.44 22.31 -9.75
C ALA A 603 -26.72 21.01 -10.17
N SER A 604 -25.40 21.12 -10.28
CA SER A 604 -24.47 20.04 -10.55
C SER A 604 -23.15 20.32 -9.81
N ILE A 605 -22.23 19.34 -9.77
CA ILE A 605 -20.89 19.58 -9.23
C ILE A 605 -20.25 20.73 -10.02
N ARG A 606 -20.29 20.69 -11.36
CA ARG A 606 -19.77 21.76 -12.24
C ARG A 606 -20.27 23.15 -11.82
N THR A 607 -21.56 23.34 -11.58
CA THR A 607 -22.11 24.67 -11.23
C THR A 607 -21.72 25.13 -9.83
N ILE A 608 -21.61 24.21 -8.86
CA ILE A 608 -21.20 24.56 -7.48
C ILE A 608 -19.73 24.96 -7.44
N ILE A 609 -18.85 24.16 -8.06
CA ILE A 609 -17.39 24.41 -8.00
C ILE A 609 -16.93 25.61 -8.86
N SER A 610 -17.83 26.14 -9.69
CA SER A 610 -17.61 27.34 -10.51
C SER A 610 -18.20 28.62 -9.89
N ASN A 611 -18.92 28.52 -8.76
CA ASN A 611 -19.61 29.65 -8.13
C ASN A 611 -18.79 30.21 -6.96
N ALA A 612 -17.81 31.05 -7.30
CA ALA A 612 -16.89 31.65 -6.33
C ALA A 612 -17.58 32.67 -5.41
N GLU A 613 -18.71 33.24 -5.82
CA GLU A 613 -19.49 34.20 -5.02
C GLU A 613 -20.20 33.50 -3.84
N LEU A 614 -20.80 32.33 -4.07
CA LEU A 614 -21.55 31.58 -3.07
C LEU A 614 -20.67 30.62 -2.25
N TYR A 615 -19.63 30.07 -2.87
CA TYR A 615 -18.69 29.12 -2.25
C TYR A 615 -17.24 29.61 -2.33
N PRO A 616 -16.88 30.77 -1.76
CA PRO A 616 -15.54 31.35 -1.90
C PRO A 616 -14.41 30.52 -1.28
N PHE A 617 -14.74 29.57 -0.39
CA PHE A 617 -13.82 28.58 0.18
C PHE A 617 -13.56 27.38 -0.76
N ILE A 618 -14.16 27.38 -1.95
CA ILE A 618 -13.95 26.45 -3.05
C ILE A 618 -13.40 27.24 -4.25
N THR A 619 -12.48 26.63 -4.97
CA THR A 619 -12.05 27.09 -6.30
C THR A 619 -11.81 25.90 -7.21
N SER A 620 -12.04 26.08 -8.51
CA SER A 620 -11.71 25.09 -9.53
C SER A 620 -10.99 25.73 -10.71
N THR A 621 -10.26 24.92 -11.47
CA THR A 621 -9.56 25.33 -12.68
C THR A 621 -9.51 24.18 -13.69
N THR A 622 -9.46 24.49 -14.98
CA THR A 622 -9.25 23.49 -16.03
C THR A 622 -7.77 23.41 -16.38
N PHE A 623 -7.26 22.20 -16.54
CA PHE A 623 -5.89 21.93 -16.99
C PHE A 623 -5.90 20.76 -18.00
N LYS A 624 -4.76 20.53 -18.65
CA LYS A 624 -4.61 19.48 -19.68
C LYS A 624 -3.43 18.58 -19.35
N ILE A 625 -3.65 17.28 -19.52
CA ILE A 625 -2.61 16.25 -19.40
C ILE A 625 -2.24 15.74 -20.80
N TYR A 626 -0.99 15.98 -21.18
CA TYR A 626 -0.38 15.58 -22.45
C TYR A 626 0.36 14.25 -22.30
N ARG A 627 -0.11 13.23 -23.04
CA ARG A 627 0.54 11.91 -23.13
C ARG A 627 1.71 11.95 -24.11
N THR A 628 2.89 11.57 -23.65
CA THR A 628 4.09 11.41 -24.49
C THR A 628 4.68 10.00 -24.39
N THR A 629 5.72 9.70 -25.18
CA THR A 629 6.42 8.41 -25.18
C THR A 629 7.92 8.64 -25.19
N LYS A 630 8.64 8.02 -24.25
CA LYS A 630 10.10 8.13 -24.09
C LYS A 630 10.74 6.78 -24.42
N PHE A 631 11.08 6.57 -25.68
CA PHE A 631 11.58 5.28 -26.18
C PHE A 631 12.95 4.87 -25.60
N GLU A 632 13.83 5.84 -25.35
CA GLU A 632 15.10 5.60 -24.67
C GLU A 632 15.09 6.26 -23.29
N THR A 633 15.17 5.45 -22.24
CA THR A 633 15.83 5.88 -20.99
C THR A 633 17.35 5.86 -21.20
N LYS A 634 17.85 6.71 -22.11
CA LYS A 634 19.19 7.25 -21.93
C LYS A 634 19.14 8.15 -20.71
N GLN A 635 19.18 7.54 -19.52
CA GLN A 635 19.95 8.15 -18.46
C GLN A 635 21.32 8.37 -19.08
N ILE A 636 21.64 9.63 -19.37
CA ILE A 636 23.01 10.05 -19.55
C ILE A 636 23.62 9.90 -18.16
N ILE A 637 24.05 8.66 -17.86
CA ILE A 637 24.82 8.34 -16.69
C ILE A 637 26.11 9.12 -16.89
N GLN A 638 26.17 10.32 -16.32
CA GLN A 638 27.37 11.13 -16.43
C GLN A 638 28.52 10.32 -15.83
N PRO A 639 29.66 10.22 -16.55
CA PRO A 639 30.78 9.40 -16.11
C PRO A 639 31.21 9.88 -14.74
N THR A 640 30.99 9.05 -13.73
CA THR A 640 31.21 9.44 -12.34
C THR A 640 32.68 9.35 -11.98
N THR A 641 33.17 10.32 -11.19
CA THR A 641 34.48 10.24 -10.53
C THR A 641 34.43 9.36 -9.26
N VAL A 642 33.23 8.94 -8.85
CA VAL A 642 32.98 8.08 -7.69
C VAL A 642 33.29 6.63 -8.06
N THR A 643 34.37 6.09 -7.52
CA THR A 643 34.75 4.67 -7.69
C THR A 643 34.87 3.98 -6.35
N TRP A 644 35.03 2.65 -6.37
CA TRP A 644 35.26 1.87 -5.16
C TRP A 644 36.45 2.42 -4.37
N PHE A 645 37.61 2.51 -5.00
CA PHE A 645 38.85 2.91 -4.33
C PHE A 645 38.95 4.41 -4.04
N ASN A 646 38.41 5.27 -4.92
CA ASN A 646 38.45 6.73 -4.73
C ASN A 646 37.43 7.25 -3.72
N THR A 647 36.33 6.53 -3.46
CA THR A 647 35.21 7.09 -2.70
C THR A 647 34.45 6.08 -1.86
N ILE A 648 33.88 5.03 -2.46
CA ILE A 648 32.90 4.18 -1.77
C ILE A 648 33.50 3.39 -0.61
N ARG A 649 34.71 2.82 -0.79
CA ARG A 649 35.46 2.12 0.27
C ARG A 649 35.71 3.01 1.50
N GLY A 650 35.89 4.31 1.27
CA GLY A 650 36.14 5.31 2.31
C GLY A 650 34.90 5.69 3.14
N TYR A 651 33.68 5.38 2.68
CA TYR A 651 32.45 5.69 3.41
C TYR A 651 32.10 4.66 4.49
N PHE A 652 32.67 3.46 4.43
CA PHE A 652 32.43 2.42 5.44
C PHE A 652 33.46 2.55 6.56
N LYS A 653 33.05 3.04 7.73
CA LYS A 653 33.86 3.02 8.95
C LYS A 653 33.92 1.61 9.54
N ASP A 654 34.88 1.31 10.41
CA ASP A 654 35.02 -0.04 10.98
C ASP A 654 33.79 -0.50 11.78
N ALA A 655 33.03 0.42 12.39
CA ALA A 655 31.76 0.09 13.02
C ALA A 655 30.63 -0.18 12.00
N ASP A 656 30.58 0.49 10.83
CA ASP A 656 29.70 0.07 9.71
C ASP A 656 30.04 -1.35 9.27
N ARG A 657 31.34 -1.65 9.11
CA ARG A 657 31.84 -2.96 8.68
C ARG A 657 31.46 -4.05 9.69
N ALA A 658 31.65 -3.78 10.98
CA ALA A 658 31.25 -4.68 12.07
C ALA A 658 29.72 -4.87 12.12
N CYS A 659 28.95 -3.78 12.05
CA CYS A 659 27.49 -3.81 12.03
C CYS A 659 26.96 -4.62 10.84
N MET A 660 27.47 -4.40 9.62
CA MET A 660 26.97 -5.08 8.43
C MET A 660 27.39 -6.55 8.36
N ARG A 661 28.59 -6.89 8.83
CA ARG A 661 29.01 -8.30 8.99
C ARG A 661 28.20 -9.02 10.08
N SER A 662 27.83 -8.32 11.16
CA SER A 662 26.93 -8.82 12.22
C SER A 662 25.51 -9.01 11.72
N GLU A 663 24.81 -7.94 11.34
CA GLU A 663 23.36 -7.94 11.15
C GLU A 663 22.90 -8.48 9.79
N TYR A 664 23.74 -8.36 8.75
CA TYR A 664 23.40 -8.71 7.38
C TYR A 664 24.32 -9.79 6.79
N GLY A 665 25.45 -10.08 7.43
CA GLY A 665 26.50 -10.97 6.92
C GLY A 665 27.33 -10.36 5.79
N TYR A 666 27.32 -9.04 5.61
CA TYR A 666 27.95 -8.37 4.46
C TYR A 666 29.38 -7.96 4.79
N ASP A 667 30.33 -8.39 3.96
CA ASP A 667 31.72 -8.00 4.10
C ASP A 667 32.03 -6.69 3.36
N LEU A 668 31.85 -5.55 4.04
CA LEU A 668 32.11 -4.23 3.47
C LEU A 668 33.60 -3.93 3.19
N TYR A 669 34.54 -4.81 3.56
CA TYR A 669 35.92 -4.72 3.05
C TYR A 669 36.04 -5.21 1.60
N ASN A 670 35.11 -6.06 1.16
CA ASN A 670 35.19 -6.76 -0.11
C ASN A 670 34.27 -6.09 -1.14
N TYR A 671 34.88 -5.55 -2.20
CA TYR A 671 34.19 -4.93 -3.33
C TYR A 671 33.07 -5.84 -3.89
N ASP A 672 33.35 -7.12 -4.11
CA ASP A 672 32.40 -8.02 -4.78
C ASP A 672 31.18 -8.27 -3.89
N HIS A 673 31.39 -8.26 -2.57
CA HIS A 673 30.33 -8.38 -1.56
C HIS A 673 29.50 -7.10 -1.42
N VAL A 674 30.11 -5.91 -1.56
CA VAL A 674 29.37 -4.64 -1.62
C VAL A 674 28.59 -4.53 -2.91
N MET A 675 29.19 -4.86 -4.05
CA MET A 675 28.51 -4.88 -5.37
C MET A 675 27.31 -5.84 -5.36
N LEU A 676 27.47 -7.06 -4.84
CA LEU A 676 26.41 -8.07 -4.74
C LEU A 676 25.24 -7.65 -3.84
N HIS A 677 25.47 -6.73 -2.91
CA HIS A 677 24.47 -6.27 -1.94
C HIS A 677 24.18 -4.77 -2.06
N ALA A 678 24.55 -4.13 -3.16
CA ALA A 678 24.58 -2.68 -3.28
C ALA A 678 23.19 -2.06 -3.10
N ASP A 679 22.14 -2.64 -3.71
CA ASP A 679 20.74 -2.20 -3.51
C ASP A 679 20.33 -2.23 -2.02
N ALA A 680 20.70 -3.31 -1.31
CA ALA A 680 20.38 -3.47 0.11
C ALA A 680 21.19 -2.53 1.01
N ILE A 681 22.42 -2.17 0.61
CA ILE A 681 23.27 -1.19 1.29
C ILE A 681 22.74 0.23 1.03
N LEU A 682 22.31 0.54 -0.20
CA LEU A 682 21.69 1.82 -0.55
C LEU A 682 20.37 2.02 0.21
N ASP A 683 19.48 1.04 0.22
CA ASP A 683 18.25 1.09 1.03
C ASP A 683 18.57 1.17 2.54
N ALA A 684 19.56 0.43 3.05
CA ALA A 684 19.94 0.54 4.45
C ALA A 684 20.54 1.91 4.85
N THR A 685 21.30 2.55 3.96
CA THR A 685 21.90 3.88 4.21
C THR A 685 20.90 5.01 4.00
N ALA A 686 20.19 5.03 2.87
CA ALA A 686 19.18 6.06 2.55
C ALA A 686 17.99 6.04 3.52
N SER A 687 17.50 4.85 3.91
CA SER A 687 16.42 4.72 4.90
C SER A 687 16.90 4.91 6.36
N LYS A 688 18.16 5.34 6.59
CA LYS A 688 18.78 5.54 7.91
C LYS A 688 18.62 4.32 8.82
N ARG A 689 19.12 3.18 8.36
CA ARG A 689 19.18 1.88 9.05
C ARG A 689 20.62 1.39 9.26
N MET A 690 21.59 2.10 8.69
CA MET A 690 23.03 1.86 8.83
C MET A 690 23.76 3.04 9.50
N PRO A 691 24.67 2.78 10.45
CA PRO A 691 24.76 1.55 11.26
C PRO A 691 23.69 1.55 12.35
N LEU A 692 23.53 0.41 13.02
CA LEU A 692 22.69 0.29 14.21
C LEU A 692 23.41 1.00 15.37
N GLN A 693 22.90 2.17 15.74
CA GLN A 693 23.50 3.03 16.77
C GLN A 693 23.43 2.35 18.14
N MET A 694 24.57 2.25 18.83
CA MET A 694 24.65 1.66 20.16
C MET A 694 24.21 2.69 21.21
N GLY A 695 23.45 2.28 22.24
CA GLY A 695 23.09 3.16 23.35
C GLY A 695 24.34 3.79 23.97
N LYS A 696 24.44 5.10 24.20
CA LYS A 696 23.41 6.16 24.34
C LYS A 696 22.80 6.77 23.05
N TYR A 697 23.20 6.33 21.87
CA TYR A 697 22.80 6.95 20.59
C TYR A 697 21.67 6.18 19.89
N THR A 698 20.92 6.87 19.03
CA THR A 698 19.76 6.33 18.29
C THR A 698 19.76 6.84 16.84
N GLN A 699 18.85 6.36 15.99
CA GLN A 699 18.71 6.90 14.62
C GLN A 699 18.25 8.38 14.60
N ASP A 700 17.58 8.83 15.67
CA ASP A 700 17.07 10.19 15.81
C ASP A 700 18.03 11.10 16.62
N ASN A 701 18.94 10.50 17.40
CA ASN A 701 20.05 11.16 18.09
C ASN A 701 21.37 10.40 17.80
N PRO A 702 21.93 10.54 16.58
CA PRO A 702 23.06 9.75 16.13
C PRO A 702 24.36 10.10 16.87
N ASP A 703 25.28 9.14 16.95
CA ASP A 703 26.61 9.36 17.50
C ASP A 703 27.35 10.44 16.70
N PRO A 704 27.82 11.55 17.31
CA PRO A 704 28.61 12.55 16.62
C PRO A 704 29.96 12.00 16.11
N GLU A 705 30.50 10.94 16.71
CA GLU A 705 31.69 10.25 16.19
C GLU A 705 31.35 9.24 15.08
N HIS A 706 30.09 8.78 15.04
CA HIS A 706 29.57 7.86 14.02
C HIS A 706 28.27 8.34 13.34
N PRO A 707 28.31 9.48 12.63
CA PRO A 707 27.14 10.02 11.94
C PRO A 707 26.62 9.05 10.88
N LEU A 708 25.31 9.09 10.67
CA LEU A 708 24.63 8.41 9.58
C LEU A 708 25.11 8.94 8.23
N TRP A 709 24.93 8.13 7.18
CA TRP A 709 25.26 8.55 5.82
C TRP A 709 24.51 9.83 5.43
N THR A 710 25.27 10.80 4.92
CA THR A 710 24.70 12.05 4.41
C THR A 710 23.99 11.80 3.08
N VAL A 711 23.04 12.68 2.71
CA VAL A 711 22.35 12.62 1.41
C VAL A 711 23.36 12.50 0.26
N LYS A 712 24.45 13.29 0.30
CA LYS A 712 25.55 13.25 -0.67
C LYS A 712 26.28 11.89 -0.74
N MET A 713 26.42 11.18 0.38
CA MET A 713 27.02 9.84 0.39
C MET A 713 26.09 8.82 -0.28
N CYS A 714 24.79 8.89 -0.01
CA CYS A 714 23.77 8.06 -0.66
C CYS A 714 23.68 8.37 -2.17
N GLU A 715 23.70 9.65 -2.56
CA GLU A 715 23.75 10.09 -3.97
C GLU A 715 25.00 9.58 -4.68
N ASN A 716 26.18 9.69 -4.06
CA ASN A 716 27.42 9.18 -4.63
C ASN A 716 27.40 7.65 -4.77
N PHE A 717 26.89 6.92 -3.77
CA PHE A 717 26.76 5.46 -3.84
C PHE A 717 25.75 5.02 -4.91
N ARG A 718 24.64 5.75 -5.07
CA ARG A 718 23.69 5.56 -6.16
C ARG A 718 24.31 5.87 -7.53
N ALA A 719 25.11 6.93 -7.64
CA ALA A 719 25.86 7.24 -8.86
C ALA A 719 26.86 6.14 -9.21
N TRP A 720 27.57 5.57 -8.21
CA TRP A 720 28.46 4.42 -8.39
C TRP A 720 27.71 3.17 -8.85
N LEU A 721 26.57 2.84 -8.23
CA LEU A 721 25.68 1.76 -8.63
C LEU A 721 25.24 1.91 -10.09
N LEU A 722 24.69 3.07 -10.45
CA LEU A 722 24.20 3.37 -11.79
C LEU A 722 25.32 3.37 -12.86
N ASN A 723 26.56 3.69 -12.50
CA ASN A 723 27.73 3.58 -13.37
C ASN A 723 28.28 2.14 -13.51
N GLY A 724 27.57 1.11 -13.00
CA GLY A 724 28.03 -0.28 -13.07
C GLY A 724 29.11 -0.61 -12.04
N CYS A 725 29.08 0.05 -10.88
CA CYS A 725 29.98 -0.17 -9.74
C CYS A 725 31.49 -0.08 -10.09
N PRO A 726 32.00 0.99 -10.74
CA PRO A 726 33.38 1.04 -11.19
C PRO A 726 34.38 0.88 -10.02
N LYS A 727 35.34 -0.05 -10.14
CA LYS A 727 36.41 -0.23 -9.15
C LYS A 727 37.29 1.03 -9.03
N GLY A 728 37.66 1.62 -10.17
CA GLY A 728 38.75 2.60 -10.22
C GLY A 728 40.12 1.96 -9.94
N THR A 729 41.13 2.78 -9.77
CA THR A 729 42.50 2.36 -9.47
C THR A 729 42.68 2.18 -7.96
N ASP A 730 43.26 1.07 -7.51
CA ASP A 730 43.66 0.91 -6.10
C ASP A 730 44.87 1.84 -5.84
N PRO A 731 44.86 2.69 -4.79
CA PRO A 731 46.01 3.52 -4.42
C PRO A 731 47.12 2.75 -3.67
N ALA A 732 47.07 1.42 -3.65
CA ALA A 732 47.99 0.52 -2.92
C ALA A 732 48.98 -0.21 -3.86
#